data_AF-A0A8S1Q188-F1
#
_entry.id   AF-A0A8S1Q188-F1
#
_cell.length_a   1.000
_cell.length_b   1.000
_cell.length_c   1.000
_cell.angle_alpha   90.00
_cell.angle_beta   90.00
_cell.angle_gamma   90.00
#
_symmetry.space_group_name_H-M   'P 1'
#
loop_
_entity.id
_entity.type
_entity.pdbx_description
1 polymer ?
#
loop_
_entity_poly.entity_id
_entity_poly.type
_entity_poly.pdbx_seq_one_letter_code
_entity_poly.pdbx_strand_id
1 'polypeptide(L)'
;MNKNAKFIWYVYNGNQRAKNKHQVFFKEHQNLKQAAVAIIFWTPNSISAKLPTLGQAHMKSICSQNQLLELLKQENFECKLLICQRQFNLRDIHSNEICFPGGKLDNEESDFEAVIREVMEEVDIDLRRHQTFYIGRLPNNIEIKDAPKELKVCAHVFMVSGEQPKITLNQQELQDFKWMPISYFYDLSDKIRVGKCTQSFTFFMVKSFFRRFPKMIEEIVRNFDHGLFGQIDVGMKNHLFGFSLMILSQMCNLVLNEQKEGREYFGDIRLMSSIVQLMELNFVENTLIGMELMNGRKTVQLVFFQDLQNLQNREESRSEKTFREIMKYIDLYWFDQINKQKDLNIMFNRLIRLATLQHKVIKCFDLHEYQSKDLMRRFNVLVQKGEIALNAEDAAKVARTLDPSGGLILKSQVHAGGRGKGTLSSGLKGGVKICKTPEEVSNYTKQMIGYKLVTHQTPKEGLQVNAVLVHEGVDIVRQLYLAFILDRNSQKPAIVASINGGMEIEEVAKTDPNSIIVLPIDVNIGLTDDIADQVVDTLQLQSVRQQAIEQLRNLYKMFITLDATQVEINPWATDPKNKLFCIDAKINVDDNAKFRQKELVELRKTSVASEQIDPHEELALAAGLNYVALDGNIGCMVNGAGLAMATMDIIKLYGGDPANFLDVGGGANVEQVKTAFEILNSHPKVETILINIFGGIMKCNIIAEGIIKAAQLVDLKTPLVVRLTGTNSQQGAQMLDQFAKSQTKVQITTATDLDDAAQKSVQIAKISKKL
;
A
#
# COMPACT_ATOMS: atom_id res chain seq x y z
N MET A 1 -52.13 -6.60 1.62
CA MET A 1 -51.75 -6.29 0.22
C MET A 1 -51.06 -4.92 0.19
N ASN A 2 -49.74 -4.84 0.01
CA ASN A 2 -49.12 -3.63 -0.55
C ASN A 2 -47.70 -3.89 -1.10
N LYS A 3 -47.65 -4.15 -2.41
CA LYS A 3 -46.66 -3.84 -3.47
C LYS A 3 -45.13 -3.79 -3.27
N ASN A 4 -44.54 -3.97 -2.08
CA ASN A 4 -43.10 -3.75 -1.87
C ASN A 4 -42.25 -4.97 -1.50
N ALA A 5 -42.76 -6.20 -1.68
CA ALA A 5 -41.93 -7.41 -1.65
C ALA A 5 -41.11 -7.55 -2.95
N LYS A 6 -40.10 -6.67 -3.15
CA LYS A 6 -39.20 -6.63 -4.31
C LYS A 6 -37.76 -6.92 -3.89
N PHE A 7 -37.43 -8.15 -3.51
CA PHE A 7 -36.01 -8.52 -3.32
C PHE A 7 -35.56 -9.74 -4.15
N ILE A 8 -36.48 -10.58 -4.63
CA ILE A 8 -36.19 -11.60 -5.65
C ILE A 8 -36.40 -11.04 -7.09
N TRP A 9 -36.68 -9.73 -7.22
CA TRP A 9 -37.15 -9.11 -8.48
C TRP A 9 -36.43 -7.79 -8.84
N TYR A 10 -35.22 -7.54 -8.34
CA TYR A 10 -34.43 -6.35 -8.71
C TYR A 10 -33.49 -6.55 -9.91
N VAL A 11 -33.71 -7.63 -10.67
CA VAL A 11 -33.06 -7.89 -11.96
C VAL A 11 -33.98 -7.47 -13.13
N TYR A 12 -35.16 -6.90 -12.86
CA TYR A 12 -36.30 -7.12 -13.74
C TYR A 12 -37.34 -5.98 -13.73
N ASN A 13 -37.75 -5.54 -14.91
CA ASN A 13 -38.61 -4.37 -15.24
C ASN A 13 -37.96 -2.97 -15.17
N GLY A 14 -37.24 -2.66 -16.26
CA GLY A 14 -37.27 -1.30 -16.80
C GLY A 14 -38.60 -1.05 -17.50
N ASN A 15 -39.47 -0.23 -16.91
CA ASN A 15 -40.12 0.81 -17.70
C ASN A 15 -40.71 1.94 -16.83
N GLN A 16 -40.32 3.15 -17.27
CA GLN A 16 -40.84 4.48 -16.97
C GLN A 16 -40.61 5.07 -15.55
N ARG A 17 -39.70 6.05 -15.53
CA ARG A 17 -39.33 6.97 -14.42
C ARG A 17 -38.57 6.37 -13.24
N ALA A 18 -37.42 5.76 -13.50
CA ALA A 18 -36.30 5.72 -12.55
C ALA A 18 -34.98 5.41 -13.28
N LYS A 19 -34.09 6.40 -13.41
CA LYS A 19 -32.72 6.18 -13.90
C LYS A 19 -31.86 5.67 -12.73
N ASN A 20 -31.72 4.35 -12.57
CA ASN A 20 -30.76 3.69 -11.66
C ASN A 20 -30.59 2.22 -12.11
N LYS A 21 -29.54 1.88 -12.89
CA LYS A 21 -29.25 0.51 -13.40
C LYS A 21 -28.30 -0.26 -12.46
N HIS A 22 -28.78 -1.33 -11.80
CA HIS A 22 -27.96 -2.38 -11.15
C HIS A 22 -28.11 -3.57 -12.09
N GLN A 23 -27.03 -4.09 -12.66
CA GLN A 23 -27.08 -5.24 -13.56
C GLN A 23 -25.92 -6.17 -13.20
N VAL A 24 -26.22 -7.46 -13.14
CA VAL A 24 -25.24 -8.57 -13.12
C VAL A 24 -24.88 -8.84 -14.58
N PHE A 25 -23.59 -8.91 -14.94
CA PHE A 25 -23.14 -8.92 -16.34
C PHE A 25 -22.37 -10.21 -16.73
N PHE A 26 -22.40 -10.51 -18.03
CA PHE A 26 -22.12 -11.82 -18.64
C PHE A 26 -20.85 -11.83 -19.49
N LYS A 27 -20.35 -13.03 -19.81
CA LYS A 27 -19.17 -13.34 -20.63
C LYS A 27 -19.34 -12.84 -22.08
N GLU A 28 -18.67 -11.75 -22.47
CA GLU A 28 -18.68 -11.27 -23.85
C GLU A 28 -17.76 -12.12 -24.75
N HIS A 29 -18.30 -13.12 -25.46
CA HIS A 29 -17.73 -13.51 -26.76
C HIS A 29 -18.31 -12.61 -27.85
N GLN A 30 -17.46 -12.20 -28.80
CA GLN A 30 -17.68 -11.05 -29.69
C GLN A 30 -18.94 -11.05 -30.58
N ASN A 31 -19.85 -12.04 -30.54
CA ASN A 31 -21.09 -12.08 -31.33
C ASN A 31 -22.33 -12.71 -30.60
N LEU A 32 -22.38 -12.71 -29.26
CA LEU A 32 -23.47 -13.36 -28.52
C LEU A 32 -24.78 -12.56 -28.50
N LYS A 33 -25.90 -13.21 -28.86
CA LYS A 33 -27.27 -12.65 -28.82
C LYS A 33 -28.11 -13.17 -27.64
N GLN A 34 -27.78 -14.34 -27.07
CA GLN A 34 -28.52 -14.98 -25.98
C GLN A 34 -27.59 -15.72 -25.00
N ALA A 35 -27.94 -15.72 -23.71
CA ALA A 35 -27.26 -16.43 -22.63
C ALA A 35 -28.25 -16.99 -21.60
N ALA A 36 -27.84 -17.98 -20.80
CA ALA A 36 -28.68 -18.55 -19.75
C ALA A 36 -27.90 -18.82 -18.46
N VAL A 37 -28.55 -18.67 -17.29
CA VAL A 37 -27.92 -18.82 -15.96
C VAL A 37 -28.74 -19.62 -14.96
N ALA A 38 -28.03 -20.26 -14.02
CA ALA A 38 -28.61 -20.96 -12.87
C ALA A 38 -28.55 -20.14 -11.59
N ILE A 39 -29.70 -19.96 -10.95
CA ILE A 39 -29.81 -19.54 -9.55
C ILE A 39 -29.99 -20.80 -8.72
N ILE A 40 -28.94 -21.21 -8.00
CA ILE A 40 -28.93 -22.47 -7.25
C ILE A 40 -29.03 -22.19 -5.76
N PHE A 41 -30.12 -22.64 -5.17
CA PHE A 41 -30.29 -22.68 -3.72
C PHE A 41 -29.94 -24.07 -3.18
N TRP A 42 -29.36 -24.12 -1.98
CA TRP A 42 -29.14 -25.36 -1.24
C TRP A 42 -29.77 -25.27 0.14
N THR A 43 -30.34 -26.38 0.61
CA THR A 43 -30.83 -26.55 1.97
C THR A 43 -30.45 -27.93 2.51
N PRO A 44 -30.02 -28.04 3.78
CA PRO A 44 -29.74 -29.33 4.42
C PRO A 44 -31.02 -30.14 4.68
N ASN A 45 -32.17 -29.47 4.77
CA ASN A 45 -33.45 -30.09 5.11
C ASN A 45 -34.04 -30.84 3.90
N SER A 46 -34.58 -32.04 4.13
CA SER A 46 -35.34 -32.78 3.13
C SER A 46 -36.63 -32.03 2.76
N ILE A 47 -36.85 -31.81 1.47
CA ILE A 47 -38.05 -31.13 0.98
C ILE A 47 -39.14 -32.19 0.75
N SER A 48 -40.30 -32.04 1.41
CA SER A 48 -41.44 -32.94 1.19
C SER A 48 -42.00 -32.80 -0.22
N ALA A 49 -42.49 -33.91 -0.79
CA ALA A 49 -42.71 -34.22 -2.21
C ALA A 49 -43.71 -33.35 -3.03
N LYS A 50 -43.77 -32.03 -2.84
CA LYS A 50 -44.62 -31.11 -3.61
C LYS A 50 -43.90 -30.32 -4.71
N LEU A 51 -42.57 -30.43 -4.81
CA LEU A 51 -41.79 -29.83 -5.91
C LEU A 51 -41.45 -30.90 -6.96
N PRO A 52 -41.61 -30.60 -8.27
CA PRO A 52 -41.33 -31.57 -9.32
C PRO A 52 -39.83 -31.91 -9.36
N THR A 53 -39.50 -33.21 -9.37
CA THR A 53 -38.14 -33.68 -9.67
C THR A 53 -37.83 -33.45 -11.15
N LEU A 54 -36.55 -33.21 -11.49
CA LEU A 54 -36.14 -32.80 -12.86
C LEU A 54 -36.67 -33.72 -13.98
N GLY A 55 -36.88 -35.02 -13.67
CA GLY A 55 -37.38 -36.02 -14.62
C GLY A 55 -38.87 -35.90 -15.02
N GLN A 56 -39.65 -34.99 -14.44
CA GLN A 56 -41.07 -34.79 -14.76
C GLN A 56 -41.40 -33.42 -15.42
N ALA A 57 -40.40 -32.60 -15.75
CA ALA A 57 -40.60 -31.22 -16.18
C ALA A 57 -40.61 -31.04 -17.71
N HIS A 58 -41.66 -31.52 -18.39
CA HIS A 58 -42.07 -30.94 -19.69
C HIS A 58 -43.28 -30.02 -19.51
N MET A 59 -43.11 -28.75 -19.89
CA MET A 59 -44.16 -27.76 -20.19
C MET A 59 -45.22 -27.47 -19.11
N LYS A 60 -44.83 -26.97 -17.94
CA LYS A 60 -45.64 -26.01 -17.13
C LYS A 60 -44.76 -25.36 -16.07
N SER A 61 -44.74 -24.03 -16.00
CA SER A 61 -44.03 -23.29 -14.95
C SER A 61 -44.74 -23.52 -13.62
N ILE A 62 -44.20 -24.39 -12.76
CA ILE A 62 -44.76 -24.67 -11.43
C ILE A 62 -43.90 -23.97 -10.39
N CYS A 63 -44.01 -22.64 -10.33
CA CYS A 63 -43.96 -21.88 -9.08
C CYS A 63 -44.26 -20.41 -9.41
N SER A 64 -45.41 -19.91 -8.97
CA SER A 64 -45.61 -18.46 -8.93
C SER A 64 -44.61 -17.84 -7.94
N GLN A 65 -44.25 -16.57 -8.14
CA GLN A 65 -43.36 -15.83 -7.23
C GLN A 65 -43.79 -15.94 -5.74
N ASN A 66 -45.10 -16.02 -5.50
CA ASN A 66 -45.66 -16.18 -4.16
C ASN A 66 -45.43 -17.58 -3.59
N GLN A 67 -45.47 -18.64 -4.40
CA GLN A 67 -45.22 -20.01 -3.94
C GLN A 67 -43.75 -20.24 -3.58
N LEU A 68 -42.80 -19.63 -4.32
CA LEU A 68 -41.39 -19.64 -3.95
C LEU A 68 -41.13 -18.89 -2.63
N LEU A 69 -41.76 -17.72 -2.46
CA LEU A 69 -41.68 -16.96 -1.21
C LEU A 69 -42.33 -17.68 -0.03
N GLU A 70 -43.43 -18.41 -0.25
CA GLU A 70 -44.06 -19.24 0.78
C GLU A 70 -43.17 -20.43 1.14
N LEU A 71 -42.57 -21.13 0.17
CA LEU A 71 -41.59 -22.19 0.40
C LEU A 71 -40.39 -21.72 1.23
N LEU A 72 -39.83 -20.56 0.90
CA LEU A 72 -38.70 -19.96 1.63
C LEU A 72 -39.07 -19.46 3.04
N LYS A 73 -40.37 -19.24 3.31
CA LYS A 73 -40.87 -18.78 4.61
C LYS A 73 -41.40 -19.89 5.51
N GLN A 74 -41.80 -21.03 4.94
CA GLN A 74 -42.64 -21.99 5.65
C GLN A 74 -41.92 -22.93 6.62
N GLU A 75 -40.59 -23.05 6.58
CA GLU A 75 -39.86 -23.66 7.68
C GLU A 75 -38.58 -22.86 7.94
N ASN A 76 -37.96 -23.03 9.11
CA ASN A 76 -36.63 -22.52 9.46
C ASN A 76 -35.55 -23.17 8.57
N PHE A 77 -35.68 -23.03 7.24
CA PHE A 77 -34.79 -23.58 6.25
C PHE A 77 -33.51 -22.76 6.28
N GLU A 78 -32.43 -23.39 6.73
CA GLU A 78 -31.08 -22.89 6.54
C GLU A 78 -30.73 -22.97 5.05
N CYS A 79 -31.27 -22.04 4.27
CA CYS A 79 -31.14 -22.02 2.82
C CYS A 79 -29.98 -21.10 2.40
N LYS A 80 -29.12 -21.57 1.49
CA LYS A 80 -27.95 -20.84 0.99
C LYS A 80 -28.02 -20.70 -0.53
N LEU A 81 -27.67 -19.54 -1.05
CA LEU A 81 -27.56 -19.24 -2.49
C LEU A 81 -26.11 -19.44 -2.94
N LEU A 82 -25.88 -20.13 -4.06
CA LEU A 82 -24.57 -20.20 -4.68
C LEU A 82 -24.24 -18.90 -5.43
N ILE A 83 -23.08 -18.33 -5.14
CA ILE A 83 -22.53 -17.17 -5.82
C ILE A 83 -21.08 -17.47 -6.22
N CYS A 84 -20.68 -17.08 -7.43
CA CYS A 84 -19.34 -17.31 -7.97
C CYS A 84 -18.63 -15.99 -8.28
N GLN A 85 -17.31 -16.05 -8.45
CA GLN A 85 -16.47 -14.93 -8.88
C GLN A 85 -15.68 -15.31 -10.14
N ARG A 86 -15.75 -14.45 -11.16
CA ARG A 86 -15.06 -14.65 -12.44
C ARG A 86 -13.54 -14.57 -12.30
N GLN A 87 -12.83 -15.36 -13.09
CA GLN A 87 -11.36 -15.37 -13.16
C GLN A 87 -10.79 -14.03 -13.64
N PHE A 88 -9.60 -13.67 -13.15
CA PHE A 88 -8.91 -12.48 -13.62
C PHE A 88 -8.41 -12.62 -15.07
N ASN A 89 -8.80 -11.70 -15.96
CA ASN A 89 -8.40 -11.64 -17.36
C ASN A 89 -8.38 -10.19 -17.84
N LEU A 90 -7.21 -9.71 -18.26
CA LEU A 90 -6.96 -8.34 -18.71
C LEU A 90 -7.75 -7.93 -19.98
N ARG A 91 -8.33 -8.89 -20.70
CA ARG A 91 -9.13 -8.64 -21.92
C ARG A 91 -10.64 -8.73 -21.69
N ASP A 92 -11.08 -9.15 -20.49
CA ASP A 92 -12.49 -9.24 -20.11
C ASP A 92 -12.85 -8.04 -19.22
N ILE A 93 -13.77 -7.19 -19.69
CA ILE A 93 -14.23 -6.01 -18.95
C ILE A 93 -15.01 -6.38 -17.68
N HIS A 94 -15.52 -7.61 -17.60
CA HIS A 94 -16.25 -8.17 -16.46
C HIS A 94 -15.37 -9.08 -15.59
N SER A 95 -14.05 -8.98 -15.76
CA SER A 95 -13.09 -9.74 -14.95
C SER A 95 -13.22 -9.42 -13.46
N ASN A 96 -13.07 -10.45 -12.60
CA ASN A 96 -13.23 -10.39 -11.14
C ASN A 96 -14.63 -10.06 -10.61
N GLU A 97 -15.65 -9.92 -11.46
CA GLU A 97 -17.02 -9.64 -11.02
C GLU A 97 -17.74 -10.87 -10.46
N ILE A 98 -18.82 -10.62 -9.71
CA ILE A 98 -19.68 -11.64 -9.11
C ILE A 98 -20.70 -12.12 -10.14
N CYS A 99 -20.85 -13.44 -10.27
CA CYS A 99 -21.77 -14.03 -11.23
C CYS A 99 -22.51 -15.25 -10.67
N PHE A 100 -23.56 -15.64 -11.41
CA PHE A 100 -24.16 -16.96 -11.31
C PHE A 100 -23.56 -17.87 -12.37
N PRO A 101 -23.50 -19.18 -12.13
CA PRO A 101 -23.05 -20.10 -13.15
C PRO A 101 -23.92 -20.03 -14.40
N GLY A 102 -23.30 -20.01 -15.56
CA GLY A 102 -24.01 -19.94 -16.84
C GLY A 102 -23.28 -19.18 -17.94
N GLY A 103 -23.73 -19.43 -19.16
CA GLY A 103 -23.00 -18.99 -20.34
C GLY A 103 -23.87 -18.85 -21.57
N LYS A 104 -23.22 -18.92 -22.72
CA LYS A 104 -23.84 -18.75 -24.02
C LYS A 104 -24.68 -19.98 -24.38
N LEU A 105 -25.67 -19.78 -25.24
CA LEU A 105 -26.31 -20.89 -25.94
C LEU A 105 -25.46 -21.29 -27.14
N ASP A 106 -25.20 -22.58 -27.29
CA ASP A 106 -24.69 -23.19 -28.52
C ASP A 106 -25.84 -23.45 -29.52
N ASN A 107 -25.51 -23.67 -30.79
CA ASN A 107 -26.53 -23.81 -31.83
C ASN A 107 -27.36 -25.09 -31.60
N GLU A 108 -28.69 -24.94 -31.54
CA GLU A 108 -29.71 -25.99 -31.36
C GLU A 108 -30.03 -26.42 -29.90
N GLU A 109 -29.35 -25.88 -28.87
CA GLU A 109 -29.69 -26.19 -27.46
C GLU A 109 -30.78 -25.27 -26.87
N SER A 110 -31.60 -25.79 -25.97
CA SER A 110 -32.53 -24.97 -25.18
C SER A 110 -31.81 -24.19 -24.08
N ASP A 111 -32.41 -23.09 -23.61
CA ASP A 111 -31.86 -22.31 -22.48
C ASP A 111 -31.73 -23.13 -21.20
N PHE A 112 -32.65 -24.06 -20.96
CA PHE A 112 -32.56 -25.00 -19.87
C PHE A 112 -31.36 -25.95 -20.01
N GLU A 113 -31.13 -26.52 -21.19
CA GLU A 113 -29.99 -27.42 -21.44
C GLU A 113 -28.65 -26.69 -21.32
N ALA A 114 -28.56 -25.47 -21.83
CA ALA A 114 -27.39 -24.61 -21.70
C ALA A 114 -27.03 -24.38 -20.23
N VAL A 115 -28.01 -24.10 -19.37
CA VAL A 115 -27.77 -23.90 -17.94
C VAL A 115 -27.26 -25.16 -17.25
N ILE A 116 -27.81 -26.33 -17.57
CA ILE A 116 -27.34 -27.59 -16.98
C ILE A 116 -25.90 -27.88 -17.40
N ARG A 117 -25.55 -27.61 -18.67
CA ARG A 117 -24.19 -27.78 -19.19
C ARG A 117 -23.21 -26.85 -18.47
N GLU A 118 -23.50 -25.55 -18.44
CA GLU A 118 -22.61 -24.53 -17.84
C GLU A 118 -22.44 -24.71 -16.33
N VAL A 119 -23.49 -25.12 -15.59
CA VAL A 119 -23.34 -25.44 -14.16
C VAL A 119 -22.41 -26.64 -13.95
N MET A 120 -22.49 -27.66 -14.81
CA MET A 120 -21.57 -28.80 -14.74
C MET A 120 -20.14 -28.35 -15.09
N GLU A 121 -19.97 -27.54 -16.12
CA GLU A 121 -18.66 -27.10 -16.60
C GLU A 121 -17.97 -26.11 -15.64
N GLU A 122 -18.71 -25.17 -15.06
CA GLU A 122 -18.13 -24.10 -14.23
C GLU A 122 -17.97 -24.49 -12.75
N VAL A 123 -18.92 -25.25 -12.19
CA VAL A 123 -18.96 -25.57 -10.74
C VAL A 123 -19.11 -27.06 -10.41
N ASP A 124 -19.12 -27.95 -11.41
CA ASP A 124 -19.17 -29.41 -11.24
C ASP A 124 -20.37 -29.92 -10.43
N ILE A 125 -21.53 -29.26 -10.57
CA ILE A 125 -22.78 -29.69 -9.94
C ILE A 125 -23.67 -30.40 -10.96
N ASP A 126 -23.88 -31.71 -10.78
CA ASP A 126 -24.85 -32.46 -11.57
C ASP A 126 -26.28 -32.22 -11.08
N LEU A 127 -26.92 -31.20 -11.67
CA LEU A 127 -28.32 -30.87 -11.41
C LEU A 127 -29.31 -32.00 -11.76
N ARG A 128 -28.89 -33.07 -12.46
CA ARG A 128 -29.73 -34.25 -12.79
C ARG A 128 -29.60 -35.39 -11.78
N ARG A 129 -28.52 -35.45 -10.98
CA ARG A 129 -28.22 -36.56 -10.05
C ARG A 129 -28.44 -36.25 -8.57
N HIS A 130 -28.39 -34.98 -8.17
CA HIS A 130 -28.71 -34.57 -6.80
C HIS A 130 -30.23 -34.56 -6.55
N GLN A 131 -30.68 -34.47 -5.28
CA GLN A 131 -32.07 -34.14 -4.95
C GLN A 131 -32.36 -32.67 -5.33
N THR A 132 -32.29 -32.40 -6.64
CA THR A 132 -32.46 -31.10 -7.26
C THR A 132 -33.89 -30.99 -7.76
N PHE A 133 -34.54 -29.93 -7.31
CA PHE A 133 -35.86 -29.54 -7.72
C PHE A 133 -35.74 -28.32 -8.62
N TYR A 134 -36.31 -28.42 -9.82
CA TYR A 134 -36.43 -27.27 -10.68
C TYR A 134 -37.62 -26.43 -10.23
N ILE A 135 -37.32 -25.23 -9.74
CA ILE A 135 -38.32 -24.31 -9.20
C ILE A 135 -39.04 -23.56 -10.33
N GLY A 136 -38.31 -23.21 -11.40
CA GLY A 136 -38.90 -22.58 -12.57
C GLY A 136 -37.97 -21.58 -13.26
N ARG A 137 -38.52 -20.91 -14.26
CA ARG A 137 -37.85 -19.87 -15.05
C ARG A 137 -38.38 -18.49 -14.66
N LEU A 138 -37.49 -17.51 -14.55
CA LEU A 138 -37.91 -16.12 -14.34
C LEU A 138 -38.57 -15.56 -15.62
N PRO A 139 -39.79 -14.99 -15.58
CA PRO A 139 -40.64 -14.77 -16.76
C PRO A 139 -40.21 -13.74 -17.84
N ASN A 140 -39.06 -13.06 -17.73
CA ASN A 140 -38.68 -11.92 -18.59
C ASN A 140 -37.21 -12.11 -18.87
N ASN A 141 -36.90 -12.06 -20.15
CA ASN A 141 -35.54 -12.04 -20.60
C ASN A 141 -34.93 -10.69 -20.18
N ILE A 142 -33.74 -10.73 -19.59
CA ILE A 142 -33.01 -9.50 -19.27
C ILE A 142 -32.42 -9.01 -20.59
N GLU A 143 -32.95 -7.91 -21.14
CA GLU A 143 -32.37 -7.23 -22.31
C GLU A 143 -31.31 -6.24 -21.84
N ILE A 144 -30.05 -6.55 -22.14
CA ILE A 144 -28.92 -5.65 -21.90
C ILE A 144 -28.67 -4.89 -23.21
N LYS A 145 -28.97 -3.59 -23.20
CA LYS A 145 -28.75 -2.67 -24.33
C LYS A 145 -27.55 -1.78 -24.02
N ASP A 146 -26.40 -2.16 -24.54
CA ASP A 146 -25.23 -1.30 -24.66
C ASP A 146 -24.79 -1.32 -26.12
N ALA A 147 -25.02 -0.21 -26.83
CA ALA A 147 -24.78 -0.15 -28.26
C ALA A 147 -23.28 -0.39 -28.56
N PRO A 148 -22.95 -1.30 -29.49
CA PRO A 148 -23.85 -1.76 -30.56
C PRO A 148 -24.52 -3.14 -30.34
N LYS A 149 -24.63 -3.69 -29.11
CA LYS A 149 -25.08 -5.07 -28.87
C LYS A 149 -26.32 -5.19 -27.96
N GLU A 150 -27.22 -6.12 -28.30
CA GLU A 150 -28.42 -6.47 -27.54
C GLU A 150 -28.32 -7.94 -27.09
N LEU A 151 -28.14 -8.17 -25.77
CA LEU A 151 -28.02 -9.51 -25.18
C LEU A 151 -29.29 -9.86 -24.39
N LYS A 152 -29.87 -11.05 -24.63
CA LYS A 152 -31.00 -11.59 -23.87
C LYS A 152 -30.55 -12.70 -22.91
N VAL A 153 -30.89 -12.56 -21.64
CA VAL A 153 -30.53 -13.56 -20.61
C VAL A 153 -31.76 -14.25 -20.03
N CYS A 154 -31.71 -15.58 -19.97
CA CYS A 154 -32.70 -16.44 -19.33
C CYS A 154 -32.19 -16.96 -17.98
N ALA A 155 -32.96 -16.81 -16.90
CA ALA A 155 -32.56 -17.27 -15.57
C ALA A 155 -33.46 -18.42 -15.08
N HIS A 156 -32.83 -19.54 -14.73
CA HIS A 156 -33.46 -20.76 -14.23
C HIS A 156 -33.14 -20.94 -12.75
N VAL A 157 -34.15 -21.28 -11.95
CA VAL A 157 -34.04 -21.40 -10.50
C VAL A 157 -34.11 -22.86 -10.09
N PHE A 158 -33.13 -23.29 -9.29
CA PHE A 158 -32.99 -24.65 -8.78
C PHE A 158 -32.88 -24.64 -7.25
N MET A 159 -33.35 -25.72 -6.63
CA MET A 159 -33.21 -25.97 -5.20
C MET A 159 -32.62 -27.37 -5.01
N VAL A 160 -31.51 -27.48 -4.30
CA VAL A 160 -30.85 -28.75 -3.96
C VAL A 160 -31.09 -29.03 -2.48
N SER A 161 -31.63 -30.20 -2.15
CA SER A 161 -31.82 -30.62 -0.75
C SER A 161 -30.85 -31.70 -0.31
N GLY A 162 -30.58 -31.78 0.98
CA GLY A 162 -29.76 -32.83 1.59
C GLY A 162 -28.28 -32.43 1.69
N GLU A 163 -27.36 -33.34 1.36
CA GLU A 163 -25.92 -33.05 1.43
C GLU A 163 -25.55 -31.88 0.50
N GLN A 164 -24.74 -30.95 1.02
CA GLN A 164 -24.28 -29.79 0.26
C GLN A 164 -23.43 -30.23 -0.93
N PRO A 165 -23.73 -29.77 -2.16
CA PRO A 165 -22.91 -30.10 -3.32
C PRO A 165 -21.46 -29.68 -3.09
N LYS A 166 -20.53 -30.60 -3.31
CA LYS A 166 -19.12 -30.27 -3.43
C LYS A 166 -18.92 -29.56 -4.76
N ILE A 167 -18.26 -28.40 -4.71
CA ILE A 167 -18.01 -27.59 -5.91
C ILE A 167 -16.55 -27.75 -6.29
N THR A 168 -16.33 -28.09 -7.55
CA THR A 168 -15.02 -28.04 -8.20
C THR A 168 -15.09 -26.94 -9.26
N LEU A 169 -14.33 -25.86 -9.07
CA LEU A 169 -14.36 -24.75 -10.02
C LEU A 169 -13.53 -25.05 -11.27
N ASN A 170 -14.07 -24.68 -12.42
CA ASN A 170 -13.24 -24.49 -13.61
C ASN A 170 -12.45 -23.19 -13.49
N GLN A 171 -11.17 -23.32 -13.13
CA GLN A 171 -10.25 -22.19 -12.90
C GLN A 171 -9.95 -21.35 -14.16
N GLN A 172 -10.37 -21.80 -15.34
CA GLN A 172 -10.30 -20.96 -16.54
C GLN A 172 -11.39 -19.88 -16.55
N GLU A 173 -12.47 -20.08 -15.79
CA GLU A 173 -13.68 -19.25 -15.84
C GLU A 173 -14.01 -18.59 -14.50
N LEU A 174 -13.86 -19.34 -13.40
CA LEU A 174 -14.18 -18.91 -12.05
C LEU A 174 -12.97 -19.06 -11.14
N GLN A 175 -12.73 -18.07 -10.29
CA GLN A 175 -11.63 -18.09 -9.32
C GLN A 175 -12.07 -18.43 -7.89
N ASP A 176 -13.32 -18.15 -7.55
CA ASP A 176 -13.84 -18.41 -6.20
C ASP A 176 -15.37 -18.60 -6.20
N PHE A 177 -15.90 -19.21 -5.14
CA PHE A 177 -17.34 -19.39 -4.93
C PHE A 177 -17.72 -19.34 -3.45
N LYS A 178 -19.00 -19.06 -3.17
CA LYS A 178 -19.52 -19.08 -1.81
C LYS A 178 -20.99 -19.48 -1.77
N TRP A 179 -21.32 -20.32 -0.79
CA TRP A 179 -22.70 -20.57 -0.38
C TRP A 179 -23.13 -19.53 0.65
N MET A 180 -24.04 -18.66 0.24
CA MET A 180 -24.48 -17.48 0.98
C MET A 180 -25.84 -17.70 1.63
N PRO A 181 -25.95 -17.72 2.97
CA PRO A 181 -27.25 -17.88 3.63
C PRO A 181 -28.24 -16.81 3.19
N ILE A 182 -29.47 -17.23 2.89
CA ILE A 182 -30.51 -16.34 2.40
C ILE A 182 -30.85 -15.25 3.41
N SER A 183 -30.65 -15.51 4.70
CA SER A 183 -30.77 -14.53 5.79
C SER A 183 -29.84 -13.32 5.63
N TYR A 184 -28.72 -13.44 4.89
CA TYR A 184 -27.92 -12.26 4.54
C TYR A 184 -28.67 -11.26 3.65
N PHE A 185 -29.74 -11.71 2.98
CA PHE A 185 -30.56 -10.88 2.10
C PHE A 185 -31.91 -10.48 2.73
N TYR A 186 -32.18 -10.87 3.98
CA TYR A 186 -33.39 -10.51 4.74
C TYR A 186 -33.05 -10.00 6.14
N ASP A 187 -33.55 -8.82 6.52
CA ASP A 187 -33.78 -8.48 7.92
C ASP A 187 -35.29 -8.27 8.14
N LEU A 188 -35.85 -8.95 9.13
CA LEU A 188 -37.28 -9.01 9.46
C LEU A 188 -37.69 -8.01 10.53
N SER A 189 -36.82 -7.05 10.88
CA SER A 189 -37.18 -5.97 11.80
C SER A 189 -36.62 -4.63 11.34
N ASP A 190 -37.50 -3.64 11.23
CA ASP A 190 -37.32 -2.30 10.66
C ASP A 190 -36.23 -1.39 11.31
N LYS A 191 -35.20 -1.92 11.99
CA LYS A 191 -34.07 -1.11 12.51
C LYS A 191 -32.80 -1.94 12.63
N ILE A 192 -31.72 -1.53 11.95
CA ILE A 192 -30.40 -2.20 12.07
C ILE A 192 -29.34 -1.28 12.67
N ARG A 193 -28.80 -1.75 13.81
CA ARG A 193 -27.51 -1.39 14.41
C ARG A 193 -26.38 -2.02 13.60
N VAL A 194 -25.38 -1.22 13.19
CA VAL A 194 -24.13 -1.75 12.60
C VAL A 194 -23.14 -2.02 13.73
N GLY A 195 -23.04 -3.27 14.15
CA GLY A 195 -22.09 -3.69 15.17
C GLY A 195 -21.99 -5.21 15.20
N LYS A 196 -20.88 -5.73 14.64
CA LYS A 196 -20.51 -7.15 14.43
C LYS A 196 -20.85 -7.73 13.05
N CYS A 197 -20.14 -7.24 12.03
CA CYS A 197 -19.86 -8.01 10.81
C CYS A 197 -18.68 -7.38 10.05
N THR A 198 -17.48 -7.40 10.65
CA THR A 198 -16.26 -6.86 10.05
C THR A 198 -15.25 -7.98 9.91
N GLN A 199 -15.24 -8.65 8.75
CA GLN A 199 -14.01 -9.10 8.08
C GLN A 199 -14.32 -9.82 6.76
N SER A 200 -15.43 -10.56 6.66
CA SER A 200 -15.64 -11.46 5.50
C SER A 200 -16.62 -10.96 4.42
N PHE A 201 -17.25 -9.79 4.63
CA PHE A 201 -18.28 -9.23 3.72
C PHE A 201 -17.94 -7.82 3.21
N THR A 202 -17.10 -7.08 3.95
CA THR A 202 -16.78 -5.68 3.69
C THR A 202 -15.92 -5.50 2.43
N PHE A 203 -15.06 -6.46 2.10
CA PHE A 203 -14.21 -6.35 0.90
C PHE A 203 -14.98 -6.60 -0.41
N PHE A 204 -16.06 -7.38 -0.35
CA PHE A 204 -16.82 -7.84 -1.52
C PHE A 204 -17.84 -6.80 -2.03
N MET A 205 -18.46 -6.00 -1.13
CA MET A 205 -19.46 -4.98 -1.50
C MET A 205 -18.91 -3.55 -1.69
N VAL A 206 -17.78 -3.22 -1.08
CA VAL A 206 -17.28 -1.83 -1.00
C VAL A 206 -16.88 -1.24 -2.36
N LYS A 207 -16.63 -2.03 -3.42
CA LYS A 207 -16.40 -1.46 -4.76
C LYS A 207 -17.68 -1.11 -5.53
N SER A 208 -18.80 -1.79 -5.30
CA SER A 208 -20.06 -1.54 -6.03
C SER A 208 -20.98 -0.51 -5.35
N PHE A 209 -20.78 -0.28 -4.05
CA PHE A 209 -21.59 0.64 -3.23
C PHE A 209 -21.39 2.12 -3.59
N PHE A 210 -20.22 2.50 -4.12
CA PHE A 210 -19.81 3.90 -4.26
C PHE A 210 -20.25 4.63 -5.53
N ARG A 211 -21.05 3.99 -6.38
CA ARG A 211 -21.55 4.62 -7.62
C ARG A 211 -22.97 5.20 -7.51
N ARG A 212 -23.65 5.08 -6.34
CA ARG A 212 -25.13 5.17 -6.31
C ARG A 212 -25.80 6.08 -5.29
N PHE A 213 -25.07 6.84 -4.48
CA PHE A 213 -25.72 7.74 -3.50
C PHE A 213 -25.14 9.17 -3.48
N PRO A 214 -25.49 10.02 -4.45
CA PRO A 214 -25.45 11.47 -4.28
C PRO A 214 -26.56 11.95 -3.32
N LYS A 215 -27.78 11.41 -3.45
CA LYS A 215 -28.96 11.88 -2.70
C LYS A 215 -28.98 11.55 -1.21
N MET A 216 -28.46 10.41 -0.79
CA MET A 216 -28.37 10.08 0.64
C MET A 216 -27.30 10.94 1.32
N ILE A 217 -26.21 11.27 0.62
CA ILE A 217 -25.21 12.24 1.11
C ILE A 217 -25.80 13.65 1.13
N GLU A 218 -26.60 14.04 0.14
CA GLU A 218 -27.32 15.32 0.11
C GLU A 218 -28.36 15.43 1.24
N GLU A 219 -29.01 14.32 1.62
CA GLU A 219 -29.99 14.23 2.71
C GLU A 219 -29.33 14.16 4.10
N ILE A 220 -28.17 13.53 4.18
CA ILE A 220 -27.26 13.58 5.34
C ILE A 220 -26.74 15.02 5.54
N VAL A 221 -26.32 15.72 4.47
CA VAL A 221 -25.90 17.14 4.45
C VAL A 221 -27.05 18.10 4.78
N ARG A 222 -28.26 17.85 4.30
CA ARG A 222 -29.44 18.64 4.68
C ARG A 222 -29.84 18.48 6.14
N ASN A 223 -29.72 17.28 6.70
CA ASN A 223 -29.96 17.05 8.12
C ASN A 223 -28.79 17.55 9.00
N PHE A 224 -27.61 17.85 8.42
CA PHE A 224 -26.46 18.45 9.09
C PHE A 224 -26.61 19.97 9.34
N ASP A 225 -27.45 20.69 8.57
CA ASP A 225 -27.73 22.12 8.75
C ASP A 225 -28.57 22.46 10.00
N HIS A 226 -29.11 21.44 10.69
CA HIS A 226 -30.03 21.58 11.83
C HIS A 226 -29.40 21.32 13.22
N GLY A 227 -28.07 21.40 13.36
CA GLY A 227 -27.42 21.51 14.67
C GLY A 227 -27.16 20.20 15.44
N LEU A 228 -27.23 19.03 14.79
CA LEU A 228 -27.03 17.71 15.42
C LEU A 228 -25.55 17.25 15.53
N PHE A 229 -24.59 18.04 15.04
CA PHE A 229 -23.18 17.62 14.92
C PHE A 229 -22.43 17.50 16.27
N GLY A 230 -22.85 18.25 17.29
CA GLY A 230 -22.27 18.19 18.64
C GLY A 230 -22.62 16.93 19.44
N GLN A 231 -23.56 16.11 18.96
CA GLN A 231 -24.04 14.92 19.66
C GLN A 231 -23.47 13.60 19.10
N ILE A 232 -22.62 13.67 18.08
CA ILE A 232 -22.02 12.50 17.41
C ILE A 232 -20.63 12.23 18.01
N ASP A 233 -20.38 10.98 18.41
CA ASP A 233 -19.10 10.55 18.97
C ASP A 233 -17.92 10.66 17.97
N VAL A 234 -16.73 10.94 18.50
CA VAL A 234 -15.47 11.18 17.78
C VAL A 234 -15.11 10.00 16.86
N GLY A 235 -15.43 8.77 17.26
CA GLY A 235 -15.22 7.58 16.41
C GLY A 235 -16.05 7.61 15.12
N MET A 236 -17.29 8.11 15.19
CA MET A 236 -18.18 8.21 14.04
C MET A 236 -17.83 9.41 13.15
N LYS A 237 -17.34 10.51 13.74
CA LYS A 237 -16.76 11.66 13.00
C LYS A 237 -15.52 11.24 12.18
N ASN A 238 -14.61 10.46 12.77
CA ASN A 238 -13.43 9.94 12.09
C ASN A 238 -13.77 8.95 10.96
N HIS A 239 -14.82 8.13 11.12
CA HIS A 239 -15.31 7.27 10.05
C HIS A 239 -15.96 8.04 8.91
N LEU A 240 -16.74 9.09 9.20
CA LEU A 240 -17.27 9.99 8.18
C LEU A 240 -16.15 10.69 7.41
N PHE A 241 -15.09 11.16 8.10
CA PHE A 241 -13.93 11.78 7.46
C PHE A 241 -13.16 10.82 6.54
N GLY A 242 -12.87 9.60 7.01
CA GLY A 242 -12.24 8.56 6.17
C GLY A 242 -13.09 8.16 4.97
N PHE A 243 -14.41 8.13 5.14
CA PHE A 243 -15.37 7.85 4.07
C PHE A 243 -15.40 8.97 3.01
N SER A 244 -15.39 10.24 3.44
CA SER A 244 -15.33 11.41 2.56
C SER A 244 -14.03 11.47 1.73
N LEU A 245 -12.89 11.17 2.34
CA LEU A 245 -11.58 11.06 1.65
C LEU A 245 -11.59 9.98 0.56
N MET A 246 -12.19 8.82 0.86
CA MET A 246 -12.28 7.72 -0.08
C MET A 246 -13.19 8.05 -1.28
N ILE A 247 -14.29 8.76 -1.05
CA ILE A 247 -15.19 9.23 -2.13
C ILE A 247 -14.46 10.25 -3.02
N LEU A 248 -13.77 11.21 -2.42
CA LEU A 248 -13.05 12.24 -3.18
C LEU A 248 -11.97 11.61 -4.08
N SER A 249 -11.19 10.66 -3.56
CA SER A 249 -10.18 9.91 -4.32
C SER A 249 -10.78 9.15 -5.52
N GLN A 250 -11.94 8.51 -5.34
CA GLN A 250 -12.64 7.78 -6.41
C GLN A 250 -13.20 8.72 -7.48
N MET A 251 -13.75 9.88 -7.09
CA MET A 251 -14.23 10.90 -8.02
C MET A 251 -13.09 11.53 -8.83
N CYS A 252 -11.95 11.80 -8.19
CA CYS A 252 -10.73 12.26 -8.85
C CYS A 252 -10.26 11.27 -9.93
N ASN A 253 -10.28 9.96 -9.64
CA ASN A 253 -9.90 8.94 -10.61
C ASN A 253 -10.84 8.85 -11.81
N LEU A 254 -12.14 9.09 -11.61
CA LEU A 254 -13.13 9.14 -12.70
C LEU A 254 -12.91 10.36 -13.61
N VAL A 255 -12.62 11.53 -13.03
CA VAL A 255 -12.27 12.75 -13.79
C VAL A 255 -11.01 12.52 -14.63
N LEU A 256 -9.98 11.92 -14.04
CA LEU A 256 -8.72 11.62 -14.72
C LEU A 256 -8.88 10.62 -15.87
N ASN A 257 -9.75 9.61 -15.70
CA ASN A 257 -10.02 8.63 -16.75
C ASN A 257 -10.81 9.24 -17.92
N GLU A 258 -11.79 10.10 -17.65
CA GLU A 258 -12.54 10.82 -18.70
C GLU A 258 -11.65 11.82 -19.46
N GLN A 259 -10.72 12.50 -18.76
CA GLN A 259 -9.73 13.37 -19.41
C GLN A 259 -8.70 12.60 -20.25
N LYS A 260 -8.28 11.41 -19.81
CA LYS A 260 -7.40 10.53 -20.61
C LYS A 260 -8.07 10.05 -21.90
N GLU A 261 -9.40 9.99 -21.93
CA GLU A 261 -10.18 9.63 -23.12
C GLU A 261 -10.65 10.86 -23.93
N GLY A 262 -10.19 12.07 -23.58
CA GLY A 262 -10.49 13.30 -24.32
C GLY A 262 -11.93 13.80 -24.15
N ARG A 263 -12.64 13.36 -23.10
CA ARG A 263 -14.02 13.76 -22.80
C ARG A 263 -14.07 14.77 -21.64
N GLU A 264 -14.98 15.74 -21.73
CA GLU A 264 -15.26 16.65 -20.61
C GLU A 264 -16.10 15.95 -19.54
N TYR A 265 -15.63 15.97 -18.29
CA TYR A 265 -16.37 15.41 -17.16
C TYR A 265 -17.45 16.38 -16.67
N PHE A 266 -18.72 16.09 -16.98
CA PHE A 266 -19.89 16.82 -16.48
C PHE A 266 -20.43 16.25 -15.15
N GLY A 267 -19.55 15.84 -14.24
CA GLY A 267 -19.98 15.39 -12.91
C GLY A 267 -20.53 16.55 -12.07
N ASP A 268 -21.37 16.21 -11.10
CA ASP A 268 -22.09 17.19 -10.28
C ASP A 268 -21.11 17.97 -9.38
N ILE A 269 -20.66 19.13 -9.86
CA ILE A 269 -19.72 20.04 -9.18
C ILE A 269 -20.24 20.40 -7.77
N ARG A 270 -21.56 20.37 -7.55
CA ARG A 270 -22.19 20.60 -6.24
C ARG A 270 -21.88 19.47 -5.26
N LEU A 271 -21.80 18.22 -5.71
CA LEU A 271 -21.45 17.09 -4.85
C LEU A 271 -19.99 17.17 -4.39
N MET A 272 -19.06 17.53 -5.28
CA MET A 272 -17.67 17.77 -4.88
C MET A 272 -17.55 18.94 -3.90
N SER A 273 -18.30 20.03 -4.13
CA SER A 273 -18.36 21.17 -3.22
C SER A 273 -18.90 20.79 -1.83
N SER A 274 -19.99 20.00 -1.76
CA SER A 274 -20.57 19.54 -0.49
C SER A 274 -19.67 18.56 0.27
N ILE A 275 -18.92 17.70 -0.42
CA ILE A 275 -17.95 16.78 0.20
C ILE A 275 -16.74 17.55 0.74
N VAL A 276 -16.28 18.58 0.01
CA VAL A 276 -15.22 19.48 0.47
C VAL A 276 -15.67 20.29 1.69
N GLN A 277 -16.90 20.82 1.72
CA GLN A 277 -17.48 21.47 2.92
C GLN A 277 -17.57 20.53 4.12
N LEU A 278 -17.93 19.25 3.92
CA LEU A 278 -17.95 18.22 4.97
C LEU A 278 -16.55 17.92 5.53
N MET A 279 -15.52 18.02 4.70
CA MET A 279 -14.13 17.90 5.13
C MET A 279 -13.64 19.15 5.85
N GLU A 280 -14.00 20.35 5.38
CA GLU A 280 -13.69 21.62 6.03
C GLU A 280 -14.34 21.72 7.42
N LEU A 281 -15.61 21.31 7.58
CA LEU A 281 -16.29 21.30 8.89
C LEU A 281 -15.65 20.36 9.91
N ASN A 282 -15.11 19.20 9.47
CA ASN A 282 -14.32 18.32 10.34
C ASN A 282 -12.90 18.85 10.62
N PHE A 283 -12.37 19.69 9.73
CA PHE A 283 -11.06 20.35 9.89
C PHE A 283 -11.12 21.57 10.81
N VAL A 284 -12.21 22.35 10.77
CA VAL A 284 -12.41 23.56 11.58
C VAL A 284 -12.53 23.23 13.08
N GLU A 285 -13.03 22.05 13.47
CA GLU A 285 -13.02 21.58 14.88
C GLU A 285 -11.63 21.14 15.37
N ASN A 286 -10.71 20.74 14.46
CA ASN A 286 -9.41 20.16 14.84
C ASN A 286 -8.18 21.01 14.47
N THR A 287 -8.32 22.13 13.77
CA THR A 287 -7.25 23.12 13.57
C THR A 287 -7.85 24.49 13.21
N LEU A 288 -7.77 25.49 14.11
CA LEU A 288 -8.09 26.87 13.76
C LEU A 288 -6.89 27.51 13.03
N ILE A 289 -7.03 27.78 11.72
CA ILE A 289 -6.10 28.62 10.95
C ILE A 289 -6.74 30.02 10.86
N GLY A 290 -6.11 31.03 11.48
CA GLY A 290 -6.49 32.43 11.35
C GLY A 290 -5.74 33.09 10.19
N MET A 291 -6.45 33.79 9.30
CA MET A 291 -5.87 34.66 8.28
C MET A 291 -5.96 36.12 8.73
N GLU A 292 -4.82 36.84 8.79
CA GLU A 292 -4.80 38.30 8.95
C GLU A 292 -4.23 38.97 7.69
N LEU A 293 -4.94 39.98 7.18
CA LEU A 293 -4.58 40.74 5.98
C LEU A 293 -3.76 41.98 6.38
N MET A 294 -2.44 41.94 6.18
CA MET A 294 -1.62 43.15 6.26
C MET A 294 -1.74 43.96 4.96
N ASN A 295 -2.16 45.22 5.12
CA ASN A 295 -2.44 46.17 4.04
C ASN A 295 -1.31 46.27 3.01
N GLY A 296 -1.63 45.97 1.76
CA GLY A 296 -0.98 46.58 0.59
C GLY A 296 -0.03 45.73 -0.25
N ARG A 297 0.24 44.45 0.05
CA ARG A 297 1.00 43.56 -0.86
C ARG A 297 0.38 42.17 -0.97
N LYS A 298 0.06 41.77 -2.21
CA LYS A 298 -0.56 40.49 -2.57
C LYS A 298 0.45 39.33 -2.44
N THR A 299 0.45 38.65 -1.30
CA THR A 299 1.09 37.33 -1.12
C THR A 299 0.39 36.59 0.02
N VAL A 300 -0.08 35.37 -0.22
CA VAL A 300 -0.61 34.46 0.81
C VAL A 300 0.55 33.63 1.34
N GLN A 301 0.94 33.84 2.60
CA GLN A 301 1.85 32.93 3.33
C GLN A 301 1.03 32.17 4.38
N LEU A 302 1.18 30.84 4.41
CA LEU A 302 0.72 29.98 5.50
C LEU A 302 1.64 30.20 6.70
N VAL A 303 1.14 30.84 7.76
CA VAL A 303 1.84 30.95 9.05
C VAL A 303 1.28 29.89 9.98
N PHE A 304 2.15 29.03 10.53
CA PHE A 304 1.78 28.06 11.56
C PHE A 304 1.69 28.75 12.93
N PHE A 305 0.67 28.40 13.73
CA PHE A 305 0.43 28.94 15.07
C PHE A 305 1.57 28.59 16.04
N GLN A 306 2.57 29.48 16.17
CA GLN A 306 3.47 29.51 17.31
C GLN A 306 3.62 30.91 17.94
N ASP A 307 3.03 31.97 17.36
CA ASP A 307 3.25 33.36 17.78
C ASP A 307 2.02 34.12 18.34
N LEU A 308 0.88 33.47 18.57
CA LEU A 308 -0.36 34.15 19.02
C LEU A 308 -0.72 33.94 20.50
N GLN A 309 0.26 33.70 21.38
CA GLN A 309 0.03 33.60 22.83
C GLN A 309 -0.09 34.96 23.56
N ASN A 310 0.07 36.10 22.88
CA ASN A 310 0.12 37.41 23.55
C ASN A 310 -1.11 38.32 23.39
N LEU A 311 -2.24 37.84 22.85
CA LEU A 311 -3.44 38.66 22.66
C LEU A 311 -4.70 37.99 23.25
N GLN A 312 -4.61 37.58 24.51
CA GLN A 312 -5.79 37.55 25.38
C GLN A 312 -5.99 38.96 25.92
N ASN A 313 -6.94 39.72 25.35
CA ASN A 313 -7.81 40.67 26.04
C ASN A 313 -8.61 41.51 25.01
N ARG A 314 -9.86 41.11 24.73
CA ARG A 314 -11.08 41.95 24.73
C ARG A 314 -12.19 41.38 23.82
N GLU A 315 -13.32 41.17 24.50
CA GLU A 315 -14.74 41.10 24.14
C GLU A 315 -15.25 40.88 22.70
N GLU A 316 -16.36 40.13 22.70
CA GLU A 316 -17.24 39.66 21.62
C GLU A 316 -17.83 40.76 20.73
N SER A 317 -18.37 40.33 19.57
CA SER A 317 -19.35 41.01 18.69
C SER A 317 -18.89 41.62 17.36
N ARG A 318 -18.00 40.98 16.59
CA ARG A 318 -17.81 41.37 15.15
C ARG A 318 -17.60 40.24 14.13
N SER A 319 -17.61 38.97 14.51
CA SER A 319 -17.26 37.86 13.60
C SER A 319 -18.29 37.56 12.49
N GLU A 320 -19.59 37.76 12.73
CA GLU A 320 -20.61 37.30 11.78
C GLU A 320 -20.76 38.19 10.52
N LYS A 321 -20.52 39.50 10.67
CA LYS A 321 -20.65 40.46 9.55
C LYS A 321 -19.42 40.42 8.63
N THR A 322 -18.24 40.24 9.22
CA THR A 322 -16.98 40.07 8.49
C THR A 322 -16.95 38.72 7.76
N PHE A 323 -17.49 37.65 8.35
CA PHE A 323 -17.59 36.35 7.69
C PHE A 323 -18.50 36.38 6.45
N ARG A 324 -19.65 37.07 6.51
CA ARG A 324 -20.55 37.21 5.35
C ARG A 324 -19.97 38.08 4.23
N GLU A 325 -19.16 39.08 4.55
CA GLU A 325 -18.45 39.88 3.52
C GLU A 325 -17.27 39.13 2.90
N ILE A 326 -16.55 38.32 3.68
CA ILE A 326 -15.49 37.44 3.19
C ILE A 326 -16.07 36.37 2.25
N MET A 327 -17.19 35.73 2.62
CA MET A 327 -17.84 34.73 1.75
C MET A 327 -18.36 35.34 0.44
N LYS A 328 -18.85 36.59 0.47
CA LYS A 328 -19.25 37.31 -0.75
C LYS A 328 -18.08 37.62 -1.69
N TYR A 329 -16.88 37.84 -1.15
CA TYR A 329 -15.66 38.04 -1.93
C TYR A 329 -15.06 36.73 -2.45
N ILE A 330 -15.21 35.64 -1.70
CA ILE A 330 -14.77 34.30 -2.10
C ILE A 330 -15.60 33.80 -3.30
N ASP A 331 -16.91 34.02 -3.31
CA ASP A 331 -17.80 33.61 -4.42
C ASP A 331 -17.47 34.33 -5.75
N LEU A 332 -17.06 35.60 -5.68
CA LEU A 332 -16.68 36.37 -6.87
C LEU A 332 -15.26 36.09 -7.36
N TYR A 333 -14.35 35.68 -6.47
CA TYR A 333 -12.96 35.33 -6.84
C TYR A 333 -12.84 33.90 -7.36
N TRP A 334 -13.70 32.98 -6.90
CA TRP A 334 -13.71 31.59 -7.36
C TRP A 334 -14.16 31.45 -8.82
N PHE A 335 -15.08 32.29 -9.29
CA PHE A 335 -15.52 32.26 -10.69
C PHE A 335 -14.46 32.79 -11.66
N ASP A 336 -13.56 33.67 -11.23
CA ASP A 336 -12.48 34.21 -12.09
C ASP A 336 -11.28 33.24 -12.20
N GLN A 337 -11.06 32.40 -11.18
CA GLN A 337 -9.96 31.42 -11.16
C GLN A 337 -10.27 30.12 -11.92
N ILE A 338 -11.54 29.77 -12.12
CA ILE A 338 -11.93 28.62 -12.97
C ILE A 338 -11.49 28.81 -14.43
N ASN A 339 -11.28 30.07 -14.87
CA ASN A 339 -10.70 30.37 -16.18
C ASN A 339 -9.17 30.26 -16.24
N LYS A 340 -8.49 29.97 -15.14
CA LYS A 340 -7.03 29.75 -15.09
C LYS A 340 -6.71 28.31 -14.65
N GLN A 341 -6.95 27.38 -15.57
CA GLN A 341 -6.73 25.92 -15.48
C GLN A 341 -5.36 25.43 -14.95
N LYS A 342 -4.37 26.29 -14.68
CA LYS A 342 -3.04 25.88 -14.25
C LYS A 342 -2.91 25.57 -12.75
N ASP A 343 -3.70 26.22 -11.90
CA ASP A 343 -3.53 26.08 -10.44
C ASP A 343 -4.29 24.87 -9.85
N LEU A 344 -5.40 24.45 -10.48
CA LEU A 344 -6.14 23.26 -10.05
C LEU A 344 -5.32 21.97 -10.21
N ASN A 345 -4.54 21.84 -11.29
CA ASN A 345 -3.68 20.66 -11.51
C ASN A 345 -2.56 20.53 -10.47
N ILE A 346 -2.04 21.65 -9.97
CA ILE A 346 -1.01 21.66 -8.93
C ILE A 346 -1.60 21.16 -7.60
N MET A 347 -2.82 21.58 -7.28
CA MET A 347 -3.55 21.12 -6.10
C MET A 347 -3.97 19.64 -6.21
N PHE A 348 -4.43 19.21 -7.38
CA PHE A 348 -4.82 17.81 -7.66
C PHE A 348 -3.63 16.86 -7.55
N ASN A 349 -2.47 17.23 -8.08
CA ASN A 349 -1.25 16.42 -7.97
C ASN A 349 -0.73 16.32 -6.53
N ARG A 350 -0.93 17.36 -5.71
CA ARG A 350 -0.64 17.31 -4.26
C ARG A 350 -1.60 16.39 -3.50
N LEU A 351 -2.88 16.38 -3.84
CA LEU A 351 -3.89 15.50 -3.23
C LEU A 351 -3.73 14.03 -3.65
N ILE A 352 -3.37 13.75 -4.91
CA ILE A 352 -3.02 12.40 -5.36
C ILE A 352 -1.76 11.88 -4.65
N ARG A 353 -0.73 12.73 -4.46
CA ARG A 353 0.43 12.38 -3.61
C ARG A 353 0.01 12.00 -2.19
N LEU A 354 -0.95 12.71 -1.60
CA LEU A 354 -1.50 12.38 -0.27
C LEU A 354 -2.29 11.07 -0.24
N ALA A 355 -2.98 10.70 -1.33
CA ALA A 355 -3.73 9.45 -1.43
C ALA A 355 -2.87 8.23 -1.82
N THR A 356 -1.79 8.42 -2.57
CA THR A 356 -0.81 7.36 -2.91
C THR A 356 0.13 7.03 -1.75
N LEU A 357 0.30 7.93 -0.78
CA LEU A 357 1.02 7.70 0.48
C LEU A 357 0.46 6.56 1.36
N GLN A 358 -0.69 5.95 1.02
CA GLN A 358 -1.20 4.75 1.70
C GLN A 358 -0.56 3.44 1.21
N HIS A 359 0.06 3.43 0.03
CA HIS A 359 0.93 2.32 -0.39
C HIS A 359 2.37 2.69 -0.07
N LYS A 360 2.74 2.64 1.22
CA LYS A 360 4.14 2.76 1.64
C LYS A 360 4.99 1.81 0.84
N VAL A 361 5.78 2.37 -0.08
CA VAL A 361 6.68 1.56 -0.90
C VAL A 361 7.80 1.07 0.01
N ILE A 362 8.06 -0.23 0.03
CA ILE A 362 8.99 -0.84 0.99
C ILE A 362 10.42 -0.64 0.49
N LYS A 363 11.11 0.39 1.00
CA LYS A 363 12.50 0.73 0.63
C LYS A 363 13.51 -0.38 0.97
N CYS A 364 13.40 -1.00 2.15
CA CYS A 364 14.34 -2.00 2.64
C CYS A 364 13.62 -3.14 3.37
N PHE A 365 14.08 -4.37 3.15
CA PHE A 365 13.63 -5.58 3.84
C PHE A 365 14.30 -5.78 5.23
N ASP A 366 14.60 -4.67 5.89
CA ASP A 366 15.18 -4.63 7.22
C ASP A 366 14.09 -4.54 8.28
N LEU A 367 14.32 -5.20 9.41
CA LEU A 367 13.37 -5.31 10.51
C LEU A 367 13.80 -4.43 11.69
N HIS A 368 12.84 -3.71 12.28
CA HIS A 368 13.11 -3.01 13.53
C HIS A 368 13.36 -4.02 14.66
N GLU A 369 14.08 -3.61 15.71
CA GLU A 369 14.41 -4.48 16.84
C GLU A 369 13.20 -5.18 17.45
N TYR A 370 12.05 -4.49 17.61
CA TYR A 370 10.84 -5.14 18.13
C TYR A 370 10.34 -6.28 17.23
N GLN A 371 10.38 -6.10 15.90
CA GLN A 371 9.95 -7.11 14.93
C GLN A 371 10.92 -8.29 14.93
N SER A 372 12.22 -8.01 14.99
CA SER A 372 13.26 -9.01 15.15
C SER A 372 13.03 -9.83 16.42
N LYS A 373 12.76 -9.18 17.56
CA LYS A 373 12.48 -9.87 18.84
C LYS A 373 11.21 -10.73 18.77
N ASP A 374 10.16 -10.27 18.13
CA ASP A 374 8.93 -11.07 17.94
C ASP A 374 9.19 -12.32 17.10
N LEU A 375 9.97 -12.19 16.01
CA LEU A 375 10.39 -13.34 15.20
C LEU A 375 11.30 -14.28 15.99
N MET A 376 12.30 -13.75 16.69
CA MET A 376 13.22 -14.53 17.52
C MET A 376 12.46 -15.39 18.54
N ARG A 377 11.43 -14.85 19.21
CA ARG A 377 10.58 -15.63 20.12
C ARG A 377 9.89 -16.81 19.42
N ARG A 378 9.41 -16.64 18.18
CA ARG A 378 8.79 -17.71 17.38
C ARG A 378 9.78 -18.81 16.99
N PHE A 379 11.06 -18.48 16.86
CA PHE A 379 12.13 -19.44 16.64
C PHE A 379 12.72 -20.01 17.95
N ASN A 380 12.07 -19.80 19.11
CA ASN A 380 12.55 -20.21 20.43
C ASN A 380 13.92 -19.62 20.79
N VAL A 381 14.22 -18.42 20.30
CA VAL A 381 15.42 -17.66 20.70
C VAL A 381 15.09 -16.83 21.94
N LEU A 382 15.89 -16.97 22.99
CA LEU A 382 15.67 -16.24 24.25
C LEU A 382 16.02 -14.76 24.08
N VAL A 383 15.00 -13.90 24.19
CA VAL A 383 15.09 -12.43 24.20
C VAL A 383 14.37 -11.89 25.44
N GLN A 384 14.60 -10.61 25.78
CA GLN A 384 13.87 -9.96 26.87
C GLN A 384 12.36 -9.91 26.60
N LYS A 385 11.56 -9.96 27.67
CA LYS A 385 10.14 -9.61 27.57
C LYS A 385 9.99 -8.11 27.40
N GLY A 386 9.06 -7.71 26.56
CA GLY A 386 8.85 -6.31 26.24
C GLY A 386 7.97 -6.15 25.02
N GLU A 387 7.34 -4.99 24.93
CA GLU A 387 6.36 -4.64 23.90
C GLU A 387 6.61 -3.23 23.37
N ILE A 388 6.13 -3.00 22.15
CA ILE A 388 6.18 -1.70 21.49
C ILE A 388 5.08 -0.77 22.03
N ALA A 389 5.40 0.51 22.11
CA ALA A 389 4.46 1.56 22.49
C ALA A 389 4.52 2.74 21.50
N LEU A 390 3.35 3.33 21.24
CA LEU A 390 3.16 4.42 20.26
C LEU A 390 2.95 5.78 20.90
N ASN A 391 2.80 5.81 22.22
CA ASN A 391 2.69 7.03 23.00
C ASN A 391 3.15 6.77 24.43
N ALA A 392 3.27 7.85 25.19
CA ALA A 392 3.79 7.82 26.56
C ALA A 392 2.89 7.09 27.56
N GLU A 393 1.57 7.02 27.31
CA GLU A 393 0.64 6.30 28.18
C GLU A 393 0.76 4.80 27.95
N ASP A 394 0.80 4.36 26.69
CA ASP A 394 1.00 2.96 26.32
C ASP A 394 2.36 2.45 26.81
N ALA A 395 3.42 3.26 26.69
CA ALA A 395 4.74 2.90 27.20
C ALA A 395 4.72 2.68 28.73
N ALA A 396 3.97 3.50 29.47
CA ALA A 396 3.79 3.32 30.91
C ALA A 396 2.94 2.09 31.24
N LYS A 397 1.92 1.76 30.42
CA LYS A 397 1.13 0.53 30.59
C LYS A 397 2.00 -0.72 30.40
N VAL A 398 2.80 -0.76 29.33
CA VAL A 398 3.77 -1.85 29.09
C VAL A 398 4.75 -1.93 30.26
N ALA A 399 5.31 -0.81 30.71
CA ALA A 399 6.23 -0.79 31.85
C ALA A 399 5.64 -1.39 33.14
N ARG A 400 4.32 -1.29 33.37
CA ARG A 400 3.66 -1.87 34.55
C ARG A 400 3.50 -3.39 34.48
N THR A 401 3.59 -4.01 33.30
CA THR A 401 3.44 -5.47 33.13
C THR A 401 4.78 -6.21 33.22
N LEU A 402 5.90 -5.49 33.17
CA LEU A 402 7.25 -6.02 33.15
C LEU A 402 7.85 -6.09 34.56
N ASP A 403 8.80 -6.99 34.77
CA ASP A 403 9.59 -7.03 36.01
C ASP A 403 10.56 -5.83 36.07
N PRO A 404 10.42 -4.91 37.05
CA PRO A 404 11.28 -3.73 37.15
C PRO A 404 12.60 -4.01 37.88
N SER A 405 12.84 -5.24 38.39
CA SER A 405 13.98 -5.56 39.26
C SER A 405 15.34 -5.31 38.60
N GLY A 406 15.49 -5.60 37.31
CA GLY A 406 16.67 -5.28 36.49
C GLY A 406 16.62 -3.88 35.85
N GLY A 407 15.64 -3.05 36.21
CA GLY A 407 15.29 -1.81 35.52
C GLY A 407 14.42 -2.05 34.28
N LEU A 408 13.84 -0.95 33.77
CA LEU A 408 13.02 -0.92 32.56
C LEU A 408 13.82 -0.24 31.46
N ILE A 409 13.97 -0.89 30.32
CA ILE A 409 14.75 -0.35 29.19
C ILE A 409 13.78 0.21 28.16
N LEU A 410 14.00 1.48 27.79
CA LEU A 410 13.26 2.19 26.77
C LEU A 410 14.19 2.45 25.57
N LYS A 411 13.81 1.98 24.38
CA LYS A 411 14.60 2.14 23.15
C LYS A 411 13.78 2.79 22.03
N SER A 412 14.28 3.87 21.44
CA SER A 412 13.75 4.41 20.19
C SER A 412 13.83 3.36 19.07
N GLN A 413 12.74 3.19 18.33
CA GLN A 413 12.69 2.28 17.19
C GLN A 413 12.99 3.04 15.90
N VAL A 414 14.23 2.87 15.42
CA VAL A 414 14.75 3.31 14.12
C VAL A 414 15.68 2.21 13.59
N HIS A 415 15.88 2.12 12.28
CA HIS A 415 16.76 1.13 11.64
C HIS A 415 18.25 1.43 11.84
N ALA A 416 18.59 2.71 12.00
CA ALA A 416 19.97 3.12 12.25
C ALA A 416 20.47 2.64 13.61
N GLY A 417 21.68 2.09 13.63
CA GLY A 417 22.42 1.71 14.84
C GLY A 417 22.98 2.92 15.60
N GLY A 418 23.72 2.67 16.68
CA GLY A 418 24.31 3.72 17.51
C GLY A 418 23.33 4.53 18.36
N ARG A 419 22.09 4.05 18.53
CA ARG A 419 20.98 4.73 19.22
C ARG A 419 21.35 5.21 20.62
N GLY A 420 22.11 4.42 21.38
CA GLY A 420 22.53 4.77 22.74
C GLY A 420 23.39 6.04 22.83
N LYS A 421 24.22 6.30 21.82
CA LYS A 421 25.08 7.51 21.72
C LYS A 421 24.43 8.65 20.92
N GLY A 422 23.24 8.43 20.35
CA GLY A 422 22.55 9.41 19.52
C GLY A 422 22.02 10.61 20.31
N THR A 423 21.51 11.62 19.61
CA THR A 423 20.85 12.78 20.23
C THR A 423 19.51 13.03 19.54
N LEU A 424 18.46 13.26 20.32
CA LEU A 424 17.16 13.61 19.79
C LEU A 424 16.99 15.12 19.62
N SER A 425 16.18 15.52 18.64
CA SER A 425 15.83 16.92 18.41
C SER A 425 15.03 17.57 19.55
N SER A 426 14.52 16.79 20.52
CA SER A 426 13.98 17.28 21.79
C SER A 426 15.04 17.81 22.77
N GLY A 427 16.32 17.55 22.50
CA GLY A 427 17.44 17.79 23.42
C GLY A 427 17.80 16.56 24.27
N LEU A 428 17.01 15.48 24.24
CA LEU A 428 17.33 14.26 24.97
C LEU A 428 18.57 13.58 24.38
N LYS A 429 19.60 13.35 25.22
CA LYS A 429 20.80 12.59 24.84
C LYS A 429 20.55 11.10 24.98
N GLY A 430 20.81 10.33 23.93
CA GLY A 430 20.66 8.87 23.87
C GLY A 430 19.22 8.43 23.59
N GLY A 431 19.06 7.62 22.54
CA GLY A 431 17.81 6.93 22.19
C GLY A 431 17.58 5.62 22.95
N VAL A 432 18.43 5.30 23.93
CA VAL A 432 18.27 4.16 24.84
C VAL A 432 18.34 4.68 26.27
N LYS A 433 17.35 4.32 27.11
CA LYS A 433 17.23 4.75 28.50
C LYS A 433 16.97 3.58 29.42
N ILE A 434 17.58 3.65 30.59
CA ILE A 434 17.29 2.76 31.72
C ILE A 434 16.43 3.58 32.68
N CYS A 435 15.23 3.08 32.96
CA CYS A 435 14.22 3.71 33.79
C CYS A 435 13.96 2.82 35.01
N LYS A 436 13.63 3.42 36.14
CA LYS A 436 13.28 2.69 37.38
C LYS A 436 11.77 2.55 37.55
N THR A 437 10.99 3.44 36.96
CA THR A 437 9.54 3.48 37.13
C THR A 437 8.79 3.64 35.80
N PRO A 438 7.53 3.19 35.71
CA PRO A 438 6.67 3.47 34.56
C PRO A 438 6.51 4.97 34.25
N GLU A 439 6.57 5.83 35.27
CA GLU A 439 6.49 7.28 35.12
C GLU A 439 7.72 7.85 34.42
N GLU A 440 8.93 7.36 34.75
CA GLU A 440 10.15 7.70 34.02
C GLU A 440 10.08 7.25 32.55
N VAL A 441 9.58 6.03 32.30
CA VAL A 441 9.34 5.53 30.94
C VAL A 441 8.42 6.47 30.17
N SER A 442 7.30 6.90 30.77
CA SER A 442 6.37 7.86 30.16
C SER A 442 7.05 9.19 29.82
N ASN A 443 7.81 9.75 30.77
CA ASN A 443 8.47 11.04 30.62
C ASN A 443 9.54 11.05 29.52
N TYR A 444 10.34 10.00 29.42
CA TYR A 444 11.30 9.86 28.32
C TYR A 444 10.60 9.61 26.98
N THR A 445 9.51 8.84 26.97
CA THR A 445 8.74 8.58 25.74
C THR A 445 8.21 9.87 25.11
N LYS A 446 7.73 10.83 25.93
CA LYS A 446 7.29 12.16 25.45
C LYS A 446 8.40 12.97 24.77
N GLN A 447 9.66 12.69 25.12
CA GLN A 447 10.84 13.33 24.53
C GLN A 447 11.44 12.51 23.37
N MET A 448 10.92 11.31 23.14
CA MET A 448 11.34 10.41 22.05
C MET A 448 10.40 10.48 20.86
N ILE A 449 9.13 10.11 21.06
CA ILE A 449 8.17 9.99 19.96
C ILE A 449 7.85 11.37 19.37
N GLY A 450 7.87 11.46 18.04
CA GLY A 450 7.65 12.70 17.29
C GLY A 450 8.91 13.53 17.07
N TYR A 451 10.03 13.18 17.71
CA TYR A 451 11.33 13.83 17.51
C TYR A 451 12.23 13.01 16.58
N LYS A 452 13.28 13.64 16.04
CA LYS A 452 14.27 12.99 15.19
C LYS A 452 15.47 12.56 16.01
N LEU A 453 15.87 11.30 15.91
CA LEU A 453 17.09 10.74 16.49
C LEU A 453 18.23 10.83 15.48
N VAL A 454 19.28 11.57 15.83
CA VAL A 454 20.53 11.63 15.07
C VAL A 454 21.53 10.66 15.68
N THR A 455 22.08 9.77 14.86
CA THR A 455 23.19 8.89 15.22
C THR A 455 24.32 9.04 14.19
N HIS A 456 25.44 8.36 14.40
CA HIS A 456 26.52 8.33 13.40
C HIS A 456 26.15 7.58 12.11
N GLN A 457 25.03 6.84 12.12
CA GLN A 457 24.52 6.06 10.98
C GLN A 457 23.27 6.70 10.34
N THR A 458 22.78 7.84 10.85
CA THR A 458 21.64 8.55 10.24
C THR A 458 22.14 9.68 9.33
N PRO A 459 21.27 10.20 8.43
CA PRO A 459 21.47 11.53 7.84
C PRO A 459 21.65 12.60 8.93
N LYS A 460 22.15 13.78 8.53
CA LYS A 460 22.44 14.89 9.46
C LYS A 460 21.19 15.36 10.20
N GLU A 461 20.04 15.30 9.54
CA GLU A 461 18.71 15.65 10.05
C GLU A 461 18.12 14.59 11.00
N GLY A 462 18.69 13.38 11.05
CA GLY A 462 18.21 12.27 11.87
C GLY A 462 16.95 11.59 11.34
N LEU A 463 16.57 10.49 12.00
CA LEU A 463 15.39 9.69 11.66
C LEU A 463 14.27 9.94 12.67
N GLN A 464 13.04 10.12 12.19
CA GLN A 464 11.88 10.35 13.06
C GLN A 464 11.56 9.09 13.88
N VAL A 465 11.45 9.26 15.20
CA VAL A 465 11.05 8.19 16.11
C VAL A 465 9.52 8.17 16.20
N ASN A 466 8.92 7.12 15.65
CA ASN A 466 7.46 6.93 15.65
C ASN A 466 6.97 5.97 16.75
N ALA A 467 7.87 5.16 17.29
CA ALA A 467 7.57 4.19 18.33
C ALA A 467 8.78 3.95 19.23
N VAL A 468 8.51 3.41 20.41
CA VAL A 468 9.53 2.99 21.38
C VAL A 468 9.28 1.55 21.79
N LEU A 469 10.34 0.80 22.05
CA LEU A 469 10.28 -0.53 22.64
C LEU A 469 10.56 -0.41 24.14
N VAL A 470 9.66 -0.93 24.97
CA VAL A 470 9.84 -1.03 26.42
C VAL A 470 10.06 -2.49 26.77
N HIS A 471 11.16 -2.81 27.44
CA HIS A 471 11.49 -4.19 27.80
C HIS A 471 12.19 -4.30 29.16
N GLU A 472 12.22 -5.50 29.72
CA GLU A 472 12.92 -5.80 30.97
C GLU A 472 14.43 -5.58 30.82
N GLY A 473 15.05 -5.01 31.84
CA GLY A 473 16.50 -5.02 32.01
C GLY A 473 17.00 -6.41 32.39
N VAL A 474 18.21 -6.74 31.93
CA VAL A 474 18.90 -7.98 32.29
C VAL A 474 20.19 -7.56 32.98
N ASP A 475 20.46 -8.13 34.14
CA ASP A 475 21.76 -7.98 34.80
C ASP A 475 22.79 -8.75 33.97
N ILE A 476 23.64 -8.03 33.24
CA ILE A 476 24.60 -8.65 32.32
C ILE A 476 25.93 -8.91 33.04
N VAL A 477 26.36 -10.17 33.04
CA VAL A 477 27.69 -10.59 33.52
C VAL A 477 28.73 -10.51 32.40
N ARG A 478 28.35 -10.93 31.19
CA ARG A 478 29.24 -10.91 30.01
C ARG A 478 28.46 -10.51 28.77
N GLN A 479 29.13 -9.77 27.89
CA GLN A 479 28.62 -9.35 26.59
C GLN A 479 29.48 -9.98 25.50
N LEU A 480 28.84 -10.73 24.61
CA LEU A 480 29.49 -11.40 23.48
C LEU A 480 28.91 -10.89 22.18
N TYR A 481 29.63 -11.13 21.10
CA TYR A 481 29.18 -10.86 19.74
C TYR A 481 28.88 -12.17 19.03
N LEU A 482 27.75 -12.22 18.32
CA LEU A 482 27.39 -13.33 17.45
C LEU A 482 26.67 -12.81 16.20
N ALA A 483 27.08 -13.26 15.03
CA ALA A 483 26.35 -13.01 13.79
C ALA A 483 26.37 -14.22 12.86
N PHE A 484 25.29 -14.38 12.09
CA PHE A 484 25.25 -15.21 10.89
C PHE A 484 25.23 -14.29 9.67
N ILE A 485 26.12 -14.52 8.71
CA ILE A 485 26.22 -13.72 7.48
C ILE A 485 26.33 -14.62 6.25
N LEU A 486 26.00 -14.08 5.08
CA LEU A 486 26.45 -14.66 3.80
C LEU A 486 27.86 -14.16 3.50
N ASP A 487 28.88 -14.98 3.77
CA ASP A 487 30.27 -14.64 3.47
C ASP A 487 30.54 -14.80 1.97
N ARG A 488 30.91 -13.69 1.33
CA ARG A 488 31.24 -13.65 -0.10
C ARG A 488 32.59 -14.31 -0.40
N ASN A 489 33.50 -14.38 0.56
CA ASN A 489 34.80 -15.00 0.36
C ASN A 489 34.68 -16.52 0.30
N SER A 490 34.04 -17.13 1.31
CA SER A 490 33.79 -18.57 1.30
C SER A 490 32.61 -18.98 0.42
N GLN A 491 31.78 -18.03 -0.02
CA GLN A 491 30.52 -18.25 -0.75
C GLN A 491 29.56 -19.19 0.01
N LYS A 492 29.55 -19.04 1.34
CA LYS A 492 28.78 -19.88 2.27
C LYS A 492 28.17 -19.00 3.37
N PRO A 493 27.08 -19.44 4.02
CA PRO A 493 26.74 -18.91 5.33
C PRO A 493 27.94 -19.06 6.28
N ALA A 494 28.15 -18.11 7.17
CA ALA A 494 29.22 -18.18 8.17
C ALA A 494 28.74 -17.63 9.52
N ILE A 495 29.24 -18.22 10.60
CA ILE A 495 29.15 -17.66 11.95
C ILE A 495 30.35 -16.74 12.15
N VAL A 496 30.08 -15.51 12.56
CA VAL A 496 31.08 -14.58 13.11
C VAL A 496 30.82 -14.46 14.60
N ALA A 497 31.82 -14.70 15.43
CA ALA A 497 31.66 -14.64 16.88
C ALA A 497 32.88 -14.00 17.55
N SER A 498 32.66 -13.28 18.65
CA SER A 498 33.72 -12.70 19.46
C SER A 498 33.36 -12.62 20.94
N ILE A 499 34.38 -12.74 21.80
CA ILE A 499 34.25 -12.47 23.24
C ILE A 499 34.03 -10.97 23.55
N ASN A 500 34.31 -10.10 22.58
CA ASN A 500 34.18 -8.64 22.71
C ASN A 500 32.80 -8.18 22.19
N GLY A 501 31.75 -8.38 22.98
CA GLY A 501 30.40 -7.87 22.67
C GLY A 501 30.13 -6.46 23.22
N GLY A 502 29.04 -5.84 22.76
CA GLY A 502 28.60 -4.51 23.20
C GLY A 502 29.30 -3.34 22.50
N MET A 503 30.15 -3.62 21.51
CA MET A 503 30.88 -2.66 20.68
C MET A 503 30.67 -2.98 19.20
N GLU A 504 31.00 -2.04 18.30
CA GLU A 504 30.94 -2.27 16.86
C GLU A 504 32.00 -3.31 16.45
N ILE A 505 31.58 -4.36 15.74
CA ILE A 505 32.48 -5.49 15.42
C ILE A 505 33.60 -5.06 14.47
N GLU A 506 33.37 -4.04 13.64
CA GLU A 506 34.34 -3.45 12.73
C GLU A 506 35.47 -2.73 13.48
N GLU A 507 35.21 -2.22 14.69
CA GLU A 507 36.25 -1.67 15.56
C GLU A 507 37.10 -2.80 16.14
N VAL A 508 36.47 -3.85 16.65
CA VAL A 508 37.15 -5.05 17.16
C VAL A 508 38.01 -5.69 16.06
N ALA A 509 37.52 -5.77 14.83
CA ALA A 509 38.28 -6.31 13.69
C ALA A 509 39.56 -5.50 13.38
N LYS A 510 39.60 -4.21 13.74
CA LYS A 510 40.79 -3.37 13.59
C LYS A 510 41.73 -3.45 14.79
N THR A 511 41.19 -3.49 16.00
CA THR A 511 41.97 -3.38 17.24
C THR A 511 42.40 -4.74 17.81
N ASP A 512 41.57 -5.76 17.66
CA ASP A 512 41.78 -7.11 18.17
C ASP A 512 41.14 -8.18 17.24
N PRO A 513 41.65 -8.33 16.00
CA PRO A 513 41.11 -9.28 15.02
C PRO A 513 41.17 -10.74 15.50
N ASN A 514 42.13 -11.09 16.37
CA ASN A 514 42.30 -12.46 16.87
C ASN A 514 41.17 -12.89 17.83
N SER A 515 40.43 -11.93 18.39
CA SER A 515 39.25 -12.21 19.21
C SER A 515 38.01 -12.58 18.39
N ILE A 516 38.08 -12.49 17.06
CA ILE A 516 37.00 -12.80 16.15
C ILE A 516 37.28 -14.13 15.47
N ILE A 517 36.30 -15.04 15.53
CA ILE A 517 36.30 -16.25 14.72
C ILE A 517 35.26 -16.12 13.61
N VAL A 518 35.59 -16.68 12.45
CA VAL A 518 34.68 -16.81 11.30
C VAL A 518 34.67 -18.27 10.89
N LEU A 519 33.52 -18.94 11.07
CA LEU A 519 33.35 -20.36 10.80
C LEU A 519 32.33 -20.54 9.66
N PRO A 520 32.74 -21.01 8.48
CA PRO A 520 31.83 -21.25 7.37
C PRO A 520 30.95 -22.48 7.65
N ILE A 521 29.69 -22.42 7.20
CA ILE A 521 28.70 -23.48 7.33
C ILE A 521 28.36 -23.98 5.93
N ASP A 522 28.42 -25.29 5.72
CA ASP A 522 27.95 -25.89 4.47
C ASP A 522 26.42 -25.86 4.42
N VAL A 523 25.85 -25.23 3.39
CA VAL A 523 24.38 -25.07 3.28
C VAL A 523 23.63 -26.40 3.17
N ASN A 524 24.26 -27.44 2.61
CA ASN A 524 23.61 -28.74 2.44
C ASN A 524 23.62 -29.58 3.72
N ILE A 525 24.58 -29.32 4.61
CA ILE A 525 24.73 -30.02 5.89
C ILE A 525 24.01 -29.25 7.00
N GLY A 526 24.09 -27.92 6.97
CA GLY A 526 23.64 -27.04 8.03
C GLY A 526 24.66 -26.89 9.16
N LEU A 527 24.25 -26.21 10.24
CA LEU A 527 25.08 -26.03 11.43
C LEU A 527 25.31 -27.37 12.13
N THR A 528 26.57 -27.83 12.13
CA THR A 528 26.98 -29.07 12.81
C THR A 528 27.31 -28.83 14.28
N ASP A 529 27.31 -29.91 15.05
CA ASP A 529 27.65 -29.88 16.48
C ASP A 529 29.10 -29.46 16.68
N ASP A 530 30.03 -29.92 15.83
CA ASP A 530 31.44 -29.51 15.89
C ASP A 530 31.62 -27.99 15.74
N ILE A 531 30.90 -27.36 14.81
CA ILE A 531 30.94 -25.90 14.63
C ILE A 531 30.32 -25.21 15.84
N ALA A 532 29.18 -25.69 16.33
CA ALA A 532 28.51 -25.10 17.48
C ALA A 532 29.38 -25.21 18.75
N ASP A 533 30.02 -26.36 18.98
CA ASP A 533 30.93 -26.60 20.09
C ASP A 533 32.17 -25.70 19.98
N GLN A 534 32.74 -25.54 18.79
CA GLN A 534 33.86 -24.63 18.57
C GLN A 534 33.49 -23.18 18.92
N VAL A 535 32.28 -22.71 18.57
CA VAL A 535 31.79 -21.39 18.96
C VAL A 535 31.65 -21.30 20.48
N VAL A 536 31.03 -22.28 21.13
CA VAL A 536 30.85 -22.31 22.59
C VAL A 536 32.20 -22.28 23.32
N ASP A 537 33.17 -23.04 22.84
CA ASP A 537 34.48 -23.12 23.48
C ASP A 537 35.28 -21.84 23.29
N THR A 538 35.28 -21.27 22.08
CA THR A 538 35.92 -19.98 21.79
C THR A 538 35.31 -18.86 22.61
N LEU A 539 33.98 -18.83 22.70
CA LEU A 539 33.25 -17.85 23.50
C LEU A 539 33.23 -18.19 24.98
N GLN A 540 33.88 -19.26 25.44
CA GLN A 540 33.95 -19.64 26.86
C GLN A 540 32.55 -19.73 27.52
N LEU A 541 31.61 -20.42 26.86
CA LEU A 541 30.20 -20.55 27.27
C LEU A 541 29.90 -21.91 27.95
N GLN A 542 30.88 -22.54 28.58
CA GLN A 542 30.78 -23.91 29.10
C GLN A 542 29.68 -24.05 30.17
N SER A 543 29.46 -23.02 31.00
CA SER A 543 28.40 -23.03 32.03
C SER A 543 26.97 -23.06 31.44
N VAL A 544 26.81 -22.68 30.17
CA VAL A 544 25.54 -22.61 29.45
C VAL A 544 25.58 -23.38 28.12
N ARG A 545 26.50 -24.34 27.97
CA ARG A 545 26.80 -25.02 26.70
C ARG A 545 25.54 -25.50 25.95
N GLN A 546 24.67 -26.26 26.63
CA GLN A 546 23.46 -26.79 26.00
C GLN A 546 22.54 -25.67 25.49
N GLN A 547 22.31 -24.64 26.31
CA GLN A 547 21.51 -23.49 25.92
C GLN A 547 22.14 -22.73 24.74
N ALA A 548 23.47 -22.54 24.75
CA ALA A 548 24.18 -21.85 23.69
C ALA A 548 24.08 -22.60 22.35
N ILE A 549 24.27 -23.92 22.34
CA ILE A 549 24.14 -24.75 21.13
C ILE A 549 22.70 -24.70 20.59
N GLU A 550 21.69 -24.82 21.47
CA GLU A 550 20.29 -24.73 21.06
C GLU A 550 19.96 -23.36 20.45
N GLN A 551 20.43 -22.27 21.08
CA GLN A 551 20.28 -20.91 20.56
C GLN A 551 20.97 -20.72 19.21
N LEU A 552 22.18 -21.26 19.01
CA LEU A 552 22.89 -21.21 17.73
C LEU A 552 22.10 -21.93 16.64
N ARG A 553 21.56 -23.12 16.93
CA ARG A 553 20.70 -23.87 15.99
C ARG A 553 19.42 -23.10 15.66
N ASN A 554 18.78 -22.50 16.64
CA ASN A 554 17.56 -21.71 16.45
C ASN A 554 17.81 -20.45 15.61
N LEU A 555 18.91 -19.73 15.90
CA LEU A 555 19.34 -18.56 15.13
C LEU A 555 19.72 -18.93 13.70
N TYR A 556 20.46 -20.03 13.48
CA TYR A 556 20.78 -20.51 12.13
C TYR A 556 19.53 -20.93 11.36
N LYS A 557 18.61 -21.65 12.01
CA LYS A 557 17.32 -22.00 11.42
C LYS A 557 16.54 -20.75 11.01
N MET A 558 16.53 -19.72 11.86
CA MET A 558 15.91 -18.43 11.55
C MET A 558 16.58 -17.77 10.35
N PHE A 559 17.91 -17.70 10.33
CA PHE A 559 18.70 -17.14 9.22
C PHE A 559 18.32 -17.77 7.87
N ILE A 560 18.28 -19.11 7.80
CA ILE A 560 17.89 -19.83 6.58
C ILE A 560 16.40 -19.65 6.24
N THR A 561 15.51 -19.77 7.23
CA THR A 561 14.05 -19.73 6.99
C THR A 561 13.59 -18.36 6.51
N LEU A 562 14.20 -17.29 7.01
CA LEU A 562 13.84 -15.93 6.65
C LEU A 562 14.48 -15.46 5.35
N ASP A 563 15.36 -16.24 4.71
CA ASP A 563 16.25 -15.78 3.64
C ASP A 563 17.09 -14.56 4.10
N ALA A 564 17.61 -14.62 5.33
CA ALA A 564 18.40 -13.54 5.89
C ALA A 564 19.76 -13.43 5.19
N THR A 565 20.22 -12.21 4.96
CA THR A 565 21.60 -11.92 4.56
C THR A 565 22.50 -11.69 5.78
N GLN A 566 21.89 -11.24 6.88
CA GLN A 566 22.54 -11.06 8.18
C GLN A 566 21.55 -11.29 9.33
N VAL A 567 21.98 -12.02 10.35
CA VAL A 567 21.37 -12.05 11.68
C VAL A 567 22.47 -11.74 12.68
N GLU A 568 22.49 -10.53 13.22
CA GLU A 568 23.49 -10.04 14.16
C GLU A 568 22.88 -9.85 15.55
N ILE A 569 23.53 -10.41 16.57
CA ILE A 569 23.17 -10.30 17.97
C ILE A 569 24.29 -9.59 18.72
N ASN A 570 24.03 -8.36 19.17
CA ASN A 570 25.03 -7.55 19.84
C ASN A 570 24.43 -6.66 20.94
N PRO A 571 24.53 -7.03 22.23
CA PRO A 571 25.25 -8.20 22.74
C PRO A 571 24.40 -9.47 22.82
N TRP A 572 25.07 -10.62 22.69
CA TRP A 572 24.62 -11.92 23.20
C TRP A 572 25.16 -12.10 24.61
N ALA A 573 24.29 -12.09 25.62
CA ALA A 573 24.68 -11.79 27.00
C ALA A 573 24.26 -12.85 28.01
N THR A 574 25.12 -13.13 28.99
CA THR A 574 24.81 -14.03 30.11
C THR A 574 24.42 -13.24 31.35
N ASP A 575 23.43 -13.74 32.11
CA ASP A 575 23.06 -13.21 33.42
C ASP A 575 23.72 -13.99 34.59
N PRO A 576 23.61 -13.53 35.86
CA PRO A 576 24.13 -14.26 37.02
C PRO A 576 23.49 -15.63 37.28
N LYS A 577 22.34 -15.89 36.65
CA LYS A 577 21.60 -17.17 36.74
C LYS A 577 21.96 -18.11 35.59
N ASN A 578 23.03 -17.83 34.84
CA ASN A 578 23.47 -18.61 33.68
C ASN A 578 22.37 -18.76 32.62
N LYS A 579 21.62 -17.69 32.33
CA LYS A 579 20.77 -17.58 31.15
C LYS A 579 21.43 -16.73 30.08
N LEU A 580 21.33 -17.18 28.84
CA LEU A 580 21.93 -16.54 27.67
C LEU A 580 20.87 -15.85 26.80
N PHE A 581 20.86 -14.52 26.84
CA PHE A 581 19.89 -13.65 26.18
C PHE A 581 20.46 -12.99 24.94
N CYS A 582 19.64 -12.86 23.90
CA CYS A 582 19.89 -11.92 22.80
C CYS A 582 19.31 -10.55 23.18
N ILE A 583 20.19 -9.60 23.54
CA ILE A 583 19.80 -8.29 24.11
C ILE A 583 19.38 -7.29 23.02
N ASP A 584 20.09 -7.30 21.91
CA ASP A 584 19.79 -6.52 20.72
C ASP A 584 20.02 -7.39 19.49
N ALA A 585 19.24 -7.13 18.44
CA ALA A 585 19.31 -7.90 17.21
C ALA A 585 19.07 -7.01 16.00
N LYS A 586 19.93 -7.18 15.00
CA LYS A 586 19.79 -6.60 13.67
C LYS A 586 19.64 -7.73 12.67
N ILE A 587 18.55 -7.71 11.92
CA ILE A 587 18.23 -8.73 10.92
C ILE A 587 18.03 -8.04 9.58
N ASN A 588 18.90 -8.36 8.63
CA ASN A 588 18.81 -7.94 7.25
C ASN A 588 18.38 -9.15 6.41
N VAL A 589 17.44 -8.93 5.50
CA VAL A 589 16.84 -10.00 4.72
C VAL A 589 17.02 -9.74 3.23
N ASP A 590 17.16 -10.80 2.43
CA ASP A 590 17.37 -10.67 0.99
C ASP A 590 16.12 -10.09 0.29
N ASP A 591 16.27 -8.90 -0.28
CA ASP A 591 15.23 -8.26 -1.09
C ASP A 591 14.77 -9.14 -2.27
N ASN A 592 15.65 -9.99 -2.82
CA ASN A 592 15.30 -10.89 -3.91
C ASN A 592 14.39 -12.05 -3.46
N ALA A 593 14.31 -12.32 -2.17
CA ALA A 593 13.45 -13.36 -1.61
C ALA A 593 12.01 -12.88 -1.30
N LYS A 594 11.70 -11.59 -1.53
CA LYS A 594 10.37 -10.98 -1.26
C LYS A 594 9.20 -11.80 -1.81
N PHE A 595 9.34 -12.42 -2.98
CA PHE A 595 8.27 -13.18 -3.63
C PHE A 595 7.82 -14.41 -2.81
N ARG A 596 8.72 -14.99 -2.00
CA ARG A 596 8.44 -16.14 -1.13
C ARG A 596 8.33 -15.78 0.35
N GLN A 597 8.80 -14.60 0.75
CA GLN A 597 8.75 -14.10 2.12
C GLN A 597 7.55 -13.16 2.38
N LYS A 598 6.33 -13.63 2.08
CA LYS A 598 5.10 -12.81 2.16
C LYS A 598 4.84 -12.26 3.56
N GLU A 599 5.11 -13.04 4.60
CA GLU A 599 4.89 -12.63 5.99
C GLU A 599 5.77 -11.45 6.39
N LEU A 600 7.06 -11.50 6.03
CA LEU A 600 8.00 -10.41 6.29
C LEU A 600 7.62 -9.13 5.53
N VAL A 601 7.14 -9.28 4.29
CA VAL A 601 6.61 -8.15 3.49
C VAL A 601 5.43 -7.49 4.21
N GLU A 602 4.49 -8.28 4.74
CA GLU A 602 3.35 -7.75 5.50
C GLU A 602 3.76 -7.13 6.85
N LEU A 603 4.69 -7.75 7.59
CA LEU A 603 5.26 -7.16 8.81
C LEU A 603 5.89 -5.80 8.53
N ARG A 604 6.57 -5.64 7.39
CA ARG A 604 7.18 -4.37 7.00
C ARG A 604 6.14 -3.32 6.63
N LYS A 605 5.12 -3.66 5.83
CA LYS A 605 4.02 -2.75 5.45
C LYS A 605 3.24 -2.24 6.66
N THR A 606 2.99 -3.12 7.62
CA THR A 606 2.22 -2.82 8.82
C THR A 606 3.06 -2.25 9.96
N SER A 607 4.36 -2.00 9.72
CA SER A 607 5.26 -1.51 10.76
C SER A 607 4.84 -0.13 11.26
N VAL A 608 4.50 -0.07 12.54
CA VAL A 608 4.13 1.15 13.26
C VAL A 608 5.32 2.09 13.52
N ALA A 609 6.54 1.56 13.44
CA ALA A 609 7.79 2.33 13.57
C ALA A 609 8.33 2.84 12.22
N SER A 610 7.61 2.62 11.11
CA SER A 610 8.06 2.98 9.77
C SER A 610 8.61 4.41 9.67
N GLU A 611 9.86 4.52 9.24
CA GLU A 611 10.51 5.79 8.93
C GLU A 611 9.89 6.44 7.68
N GLN A 612 10.04 7.75 7.58
CA GLN A 612 9.71 8.47 6.36
C GLN A 612 10.72 8.10 5.28
N ILE A 613 10.21 7.67 4.13
CA ILE A 613 11.02 7.44 2.94
C ILE A 613 11.09 8.76 2.17
N ASP A 614 12.21 9.02 1.53
CA ASP A 614 12.32 10.17 0.64
C ASP A 614 11.22 10.06 -0.45
N PRO A 615 10.38 11.10 -0.64
CA PRO A 615 9.28 11.02 -1.60
C PRO A 615 9.74 10.71 -3.04
N HIS A 616 10.96 11.09 -3.42
CA HIS A 616 11.53 10.79 -4.73
C HIS A 616 11.93 9.32 -4.84
N GLU A 617 12.50 8.73 -3.79
CA GLU A 617 12.77 7.29 -3.75
C GLU A 617 11.49 6.45 -3.78
N GLU A 618 10.45 6.89 -3.07
CA GLU A 618 9.14 6.24 -3.08
C GLU A 618 8.53 6.25 -4.49
N LEU A 619 8.54 7.41 -5.16
CA LEU A 619 8.09 7.55 -6.55
C LEU A 619 8.93 6.72 -7.51
N ALA A 620 10.26 6.68 -7.34
CA ALA A 620 11.16 5.90 -8.16
C ALA A 620 10.84 4.41 -8.07
N LEU A 621 10.73 3.89 -6.85
CA LEU A 621 10.50 2.48 -6.61
C LEU A 621 9.10 2.04 -7.09
N ALA A 622 8.08 2.90 -6.97
CA ALA A 622 6.76 2.66 -7.57
C ALA A 622 6.79 2.57 -9.11
N ALA A 623 7.73 3.26 -9.76
CA ALA A 623 7.96 3.17 -11.21
C ALA A 623 8.96 2.06 -11.59
N GLY A 624 9.45 1.27 -10.64
CA GLY A 624 10.46 0.24 -10.87
C GLY A 624 11.84 0.81 -11.22
N LEU A 625 12.16 1.99 -10.69
CA LEU A 625 13.45 2.67 -10.84
C LEU A 625 14.28 2.50 -9.56
N ASN A 626 15.60 2.33 -9.70
CA ASN A 626 16.50 2.33 -8.56
C ASN A 626 17.08 3.73 -8.37
N TYR A 627 16.62 4.45 -7.34
CA TYR A 627 17.03 5.83 -7.05
C TYR A 627 17.62 5.93 -5.65
N VAL A 628 18.70 6.72 -5.51
CA VAL A 628 19.26 7.11 -4.21
C VAL A 628 19.62 8.60 -4.29
N ALA A 629 19.11 9.41 -3.36
CA ALA A 629 19.44 10.82 -3.30
C ALA A 629 20.86 11.06 -2.78
N LEU A 630 21.54 12.07 -3.31
CA LEU A 630 22.85 12.55 -2.88
C LEU A 630 22.82 14.08 -2.72
N ASP A 631 23.89 14.66 -2.20
CA ASP A 631 23.92 16.08 -1.83
C ASP A 631 24.30 17.05 -2.96
N GLY A 632 24.61 16.54 -4.16
CA GLY A 632 25.10 17.34 -5.28
C GLY A 632 24.03 18.12 -6.07
N ASN A 633 24.46 18.65 -7.22
CA ASN A 633 23.66 19.52 -8.09
C ASN A 633 23.54 19.03 -9.54
N ILE A 634 24.19 17.92 -9.91
CA ILE A 634 24.09 17.32 -11.24
C ILE A 634 23.26 16.04 -11.14
N GLY A 635 22.02 16.09 -11.61
CA GLY A 635 21.14 14.93 -11.67
C GLY A 635 21.68 13.90 -12.67
N CYS A 636 21.61 12.62 -12.34
CA CYS A 636 22.04 11.54 -13.23
C CYS A 636 20.84 10.68 -13.60
N MET A 637 20.73 10.28 -14.88
CA MET A 637 19.81 9.24 -15.34
C MET A 637 20.57 8.29 -16.27
N VAL A 638 20.73 7.04 -15.85
CA VAL A 638 21.62 6.08 -16.51
C VAL A 638 20.94 4.73 -16.59
N ASN A 639 21.28 3.91 -17.58
CA ASN A 639 20.86 2.51 -17.60
C ASN A 639 22.00 1.56 -17.22
N GLY A 640 21.78 0.77 -16.17
CA GLY A 640 22.72 -0.15 -15.56
C GLY A 640 23.46 0.46 -14.36
N ALA A 641 23.35 -0.19 -13.20
CA ALA A 641 23.95 0.26 -11.94
C ALA A 641 25.46 0.55 -12.02
N GLY A 642 26.24 -0.29 -12.71
CA GLY A 642 27.68 -0.07 -12.89
C GLY A 642 27.99 1.20 -13.67
N LEU A 643 27.24 1.47 -14.74
CA LEU A 643 27.40 2.69 -15.54
C LEU A 643 26.91 3.91 -14.77
N ALA A 644 25.85 3.77 -13.96
CA ALA A 644 25.35 4.84 -13.10
C ALA A 644 26.41 5.28 -12.08
N MET A 645 27.09 4.32 -11.42
CA MET A 645 28.22 4.60 -10.53
C MET A 645 29.37 5.27 -11.26
N ALA A 646 29.83 4.72 -12.40
CA ALA A 646 30.91 5.32 -13.18
C ALA A 646 30.58 6.74 -13.69
N THR A 647 29.30 7.00 -13.98
CA THR A 647 28.82 8.33 -14.39
C THR A 647 28.90 9.33 -13.25
N MET A 648 28.56 8.93 -12.02
CA MET A 648 28.75 9.79 -10.85
C MET A 648 30.23 10.05 -10.58
N ASP A 649 31.06 9.01 -10.69
CA ASP A 649 32.51 9.11 -10.49
C ASP A 649 33.16 10.06 -11.49
N ILE A 650 32.79 9.98 -12.78
CA ILE A 650 33.36 10.85 -13.80
C ILE A 650 32.88 12.30 -13.68
N ILE A 651 31.65 12.55 -13.23
CA ILE A 651 31.19 13.90 -12.84
C ILE A 651 32.08 14.44 -11.72
N LYS A 652 32.35 13.62 -10.70
CA LYS A 652 33.19 14.00 -9.56
C LYS A 652 34.63 14.26 -9.97
N LEU A 653 35.18 13.43 -10.87
CA LEU A 653 36.51 13.58 -11.45
C LEU A 653 36.69 14.93 -12.15
N TYR A 654 35.66 15.40 -12.85
CA TYR A 654 35.64 16.72 -13.50
C TYR A 654 35.22 17.88 -12.59
N GLY A 655 35.11 17.63 -11.28
CA GLY A 655 34.84 18.65 -10.27
C GLY A 655 33.39 19.12 -10.19
N GLY A 656 32.44 18.28 -10.61
CA GLY A 656 31.02 18.43 -10.29
C GLY A 656 30.59 17.59 -9.10
N ASP A 657 29.35 17.77 -8.66
CA ASP A 657 28.77 16.99 -7.57
C ASP A 657 27.51 16.26 -8.06
N PRO A 658 27.52 14.91 -8.14
CA PRO A 658 26.32 14.16 -8.52
C PRO A 658 25.24 14.32 -7.45
N ALA A 659 24.01 14.62 -7.89
CA ALA A 659 22.85 14.86 -7.02
C ALA A 659 22.10 13.57 -6.67
N ASN A 660 22.31 12.50 -7.43
CA ASN A 660 21.64 11.23 -7.20
C ASN A 660 22.34 10.07 -7.92
N PHE A 661 22.05 8.86 -7.47
CA PHE A 661 22.12 7.64 -8.28
C PHE A 661 20.72 7.38 -8.87
N LEU A 662 20.62 7.06 -10.16
CA LEU A 662 19.37 6.60 -10.78
C LEU A 662 19.68 5.64 -11.91
N ASP A 663 19.27 4.38 -11.71
CA ASP A 663 19.30 3.35 -12.74
C ASP A 663 17.87 3.09 -13.25
N VAL A 664 17.64 3.38 -14.53
CA VAL A 664 16.37 3.15 -15.22
C VAL A 664 16.24 1.73 -15.80
N GLY A 665 17.30 0.92 -15.74
CA GLY A 665 17.37 -0.41 -16.31
C GLY A 665 17.55 -0.43 -17.84
N GLY A 666 17.91 -1.60 -18.38
CA GLY A 666 18.27 -1.76 -19.80
C GLY A 666 17.12 -1.64 -20.82
N GLY A 667 15.86 -1.60 -20.35
CA GLY A 667 14.66 -1.59 -21.19
C GLY A 667 13.63 -0.53 -20.78
N ALA A 668 14.10 0.62 -20.26
CA ALA A 668 13.25 1.68 -19.75
C ALA A 668 12.21 2.15 -20.77
N ASN A 669 10.94 2.20 -20.36
CA ASN A 669 9.85 2.72 -21.19
C ASN A 669 9.64 4.24 -21.01
N VAL A 670 8.78 4.84 -21.83
CA VAL A 670 8.53 6.29 -21.80
C VAL A 670 7.98 6.78 -20.45
N GLU A 671 7.14 5.99 -19.78
CA GLU A 671 6.59 6.37 -18.47
C GLU A 671 7.67 6.36 -17.39
N GLN A 672 8.57 5.37 -17.41
CA GLN A 672 9.72 5.31 -16.51
C GLN A 672 10.67 6.50 -16.69
N VAL A 673 10.95 6.88 -17.95
CA VAL A 673 11.77 8.07 -18.26
C VAL A 673 11.08 9.36 -17.83
N LYS A 674 9.76 9.46 -18.01
CA LYS A 674 8.96 10.58 -17.52
C LYS A 674 9.02 10.70 -16.00
N THR A 675 8.80 9.60 -15.26
CA THR A 675 8.89 9.61 -13.79
C THR A 675 10.30 9.98 -13.32
N ALA A 676 11.34 9.48 -13.98
CA ALA A 676 12.72 9.87 -13.73
C ALA A 676 12.92 11.39 -13.89
N PHE A 677 12.37 12.00 -14.94
CA PHE A 677 12.40 13.45 -15.13
C PHE A 677 11.61 14.21 -14.07
N GLU A 678 10.43 13.74 -13.67
CA GLU A 678 9.66 14.36 -12.60
C GLU A 678 10.42 14.34 -11.26
N ILE A 679 11.11 13.24 -10.96
CA ILE A 679 11.98 13.11 -9.78
C ILE A 679 13.13 14.12 -9.85
N LEU A 680 13.92 14.11 -10.93
CA LEU A 680 15.10 14.95 -11.05
C LEU A 680 14.75 16.45 -11.11
N ASN A 681 13.66 16.80 -11.80
CA ASN A 681 13.21 18.19 -11.95
C ASN A 681 12.54 18.74 -10.67
N SER A 682 12.11 17.88 -9.74
CA SER A 682 11.57 18.31 -8.46
C SER A 682 12.63 18.48 -7.37
N HIS A 683 13.87 18.06 -7.63
CA HIS A 683 14.96 18.21 -6.69
C HIS A 683 15.53 19.64 -6.74
N PRO A 684 15.44 20.44 -5.66
CA PRO A 684 15.71 21.88 -5.72
C PRO A 684 17.19 22.23 -5.93
N LYS A 685 18.10 21.30 -5.63
CA LYS A 685 19.55 21.50 -5.85
C LYS A 685 20.00 21.15 -7.28
N VAL A 686 19.16 20.48 -8.07
CA VAL A 686 19.57 19.99 -9.39
C VAL A 686 19.59 21.16 -10.38
N GLU A 687 20.77 21.48 -10.89
CA GLU A 687 21.04 22.59 -11.82
C GLU A 687 21.25 22.10 -13.26
N THR A 688 21.54 20.81 -13.44
CA THR A 688 21.73 20.15 -14.76
C THR A 688 21.45 18.67 -14.61
N ILE A 689 20.93 18.02 -15.66
CA ILE A 689 20.72 16.57 -15.71
C ILE A 689 21.63 15.95 -16.77
N LEU A 690 22.45 14.99 -16.38
CA LEU A 690 23.22 14.13 -17.28
C LEU A 690 22.44 12.84 -17.55
N ILE A 691 22.06 12.63 -18.81
CA ILE A 691 21.47 11.40 -19.32
C ILE A 691 22.56 10.63 -20.06
N ASN A 692 22.96 9.47 -19.52
CA ASN A 692 23.95 8.61 -20.16
C ASN A 692 23.32 7.24 -20.45
N ILE A 693 22.98 6.99 -21.71
CA ILE A 693 22.32 5.76 -22.12
C ILE A 693 23.17 4.97 -23.10
N PHE A 694 23.50 3.75 -22.71
CA PHE A 694 24.06 2.74 -23.60
C PHE A 694 22.92 1.89 -24.17
N GLY A 695 22.59 2.06 -25.45
CA GLY A 695 21.39 1.51 -26.08
C GLY A 695 21.20 0.01 -25.91
N GLY A 696 22.29 -0.77 -25.89
CA GLY A 696 22.23 -2.21 -25.65
C GLY A 696 21.28 -2.90 -26.63
N ILE A 697 20.15 -3.41 -26.13
CA ILE A 697 19.08 -4.05 -26.94
C ILE A 697 18.17 -3.05 -27.68
N MET A 698 18.16 -1.77 -27.28
CA MET A 698 17.34 -0.71 -27.89
C MET A 698 18.16 0.17 -28.84
N LYS A 699 17.54 0.64 -29.92
CA LYS A 699 18.15 1.60 -30.85
C LYS A 699 18.08 3.02 -30.26
N CYS A 700 19.17 3.76 -30.32
CA CYS A 700 19.27 5.10 -29.73
C CYS A 700 18.28 6.11 -30.31
N ASN A 701 17.82 5.95 -31.57
CA ASN A 701 16.78 6.81 -32.13
C ASN A 701 15.41 6.62 -31.46
N ILE A 702 15.08 5.39 -31.01
CA ILE A 702 13.85 5.11 -30.24
C ILE A 702 13.98 5.72 -28.83
N ILE A 703 15.16 5.59 -28.22
CA ILE A 703 15.44 6.17 -26.90
C ILE A 703 15.35 7.71 -26.97
N ALA A 704 15.92 8.33 -28.01
CA ALA A 704 15.84 9.77 -28.24
C ALA A 704 14.37 10.22 -28.40
N GLU A 705 13.55 9.49 -29.15
CA GLU A 705 12.11 9.76 -29.26
C GLU A 705 11.41 9.68 -27.89
N GLY A 706 11.74 8.68 -27.08
CA GLY A 706 11.22 8.55 -25.71
C GLY A 706 11.62 9.71 -24.81
N ILE A 707 12.88 10.14 -24.86
CA ILE A 707 13.39 11.32 -24.13
C ILE A 707 12.65 12.58 -24.57
N ILE A 708 12.48 12.80 -25.87
CA ILE A 708 11.78 13.98 -26.42
C ILE A 708 10.33 13.99 -25.94
N LYS A 709 9.61 12.86 -26.03
CA LYS A 709 8.23 12.76 -25.56
C LYS A 709 8.12 13.03 -24.06
N ALA A 710 8.98 12.40 -23.25
CA ALA A 710 8.99 12.63 -21.81
C ALA A 710 9.32 14.10 -21.46
N ALA A 711 10.26 14.72 -22.17
CA ALA A 711 10.63 16.12 -21.99
C ALA A 711 9.52 17.11 -22.42
N GLN A 712 8.62 16.70 -23.32
CA GLN A 712 7.45 17.50 -23.68
C GLN A 712 6.30 17.37 -22.67
N LEU A 713 6.21 16.23 -21.98
CA LEU A 713 5.19 15.95 -20.98
C LEU A 713 5.51 16.59 -19.61
N VAL A 714 6.81 16.79 -19.33
CA VAL A 714 7.30 17.41 -18.10
C VAL A 714 7.77 18.84 -18.41
N ASP A 715 7.37 19.83 -17.62
CA ASP A 715 7.89 21.22 -17.72
C ASP A 715 9.34 21.28 -17.21
N LEU A 716 10.27 20.72 -17.99
CA LEU A 716 11.70 20.67 -17.69
C LEU A 716 12.31 22.06 -17.82
N LYS A 717 12.69 22.63 -16.67
CA LYS A 717 13.45 23.89 -16.59
C LYS A 717 14.95 23.65 -16.53
N THR A 718 15.32 22.44 -16.12
CA THR A 718 16.70 22.04 -15.92
C THR A 718 17.34 21.63 -17.25
N PRO A 719 18.52 22.19 -17.62
CA PRO A 719 19.25 21.79 -18.81
C PRO A 719 19.61 20.29 -18.81
N LEU A 720 19.51 19.67 -19.98
CA LEU A 720 19.87 18.28 -20.21
C LEU A 720 21.20 18.19 -20.97
N VAL A 721 22.09 17.31 -20.52
CA VAL A 721 23.22 16.81 -21.30
C VAL A 721 22.96 15.35 -21.61
N VAL A 722 22.94 14.98 -22.88
CA VAL A 722 22.52 13.65 -23.32
C VAL A 722 23.63 12.98 -24.11
N ARG A 723 24.07 11.83 -23.61
CA ARG A 723 25.01 10.95 -24.28
C ARG A 723 24.32 9.63 -24.62
N LEU A 724 24.23 9.34 -25.92
CA LEU A 724 23.68 8.08 -26.45
C LEU A 724 24.80 7.28 -27.10
N THR A 725 24.89 5.99 -26.82
CA THR A 725 25.86 5.10 -27.49
C THR A 725 25.23 3.77 -27.85
N GLY A 726 25.52 3.27 -29.06
CA GLY A 726 24.93 2.06 -29.61
C GLY A 726 24.37 2.27 -31.02
N THR A 727 23.51 1.34 -31.45
CA THR A 727 22.86 1.36 -32.77
C THR A 727 22.06 2.65 -32.96
N ASN A 728 22.25 3.33 -34.09
CA ASN A 728 21.61 4.61 -34.43
C ASN A 728 21.89 5.76 -33.45
N SER A 729 23.02 5.71 -32.72
CA SER A 729 23.45 6.79 -31.81
C SER A 729 23.53 8.16 -32.49
N GLN A 730 24.17 8.24 -33.66
CA GLN A 730 24.24 9.47 -34.45
C GLN A 730 22.86 10.00 -34.84
N GLN A 731 21.96 9.13 -35.29
CA GLN A 731 20.59 9.51 -35.63
C GLN A 731 19.82 10.02 -34.40
N GLY A 732 19.96 9.34 -33.25
CA GLY A 732 19.34 9.78 -31.99
C GLY A 732 19.86 11.15 -31.52
N ALA A 733 21.18 11.38 -31.63
CA ALA A 733 21.77 12.69 -31.33
C ALA A 733 21.23 13.79 -32.26
N GLN A 734 21.13 13.52 -33.56
CA GLN A 734 20.55 14.47 -34.53
C GLN A 734 19.09 14.80 -34.22
N MET A 735 18.28 13.82 -33.78
CA MET A 735 16.89 14.04 -33.37
C MET A 735 16.81 14.98 -32.15
N LEU A 736 17.69 14.78 -31.16
CA LEU A 736 17.76 15.63 -29.97
C LEU A 736 18.21 17.06 -30.33
N ASP A 737 19.22 17.20 -31.20
CA ASP A 737 19.70 18.51 -31.67
C ASP A 737 18.63 19.27 -32.46
N GLN A 738 17.87 18.58 -33.32
CA GLN A 738 16.75 19.17 -34.05
C GLN A 738 15.63 19.61 -33.11
N PHE A 739 15.29 18.78 -32.13
CA PHE A 739 14.31 19.12 -31.11
C PHE A 739 14.74 20.36 -30.31
N ALA A 740 15.99 20.40 -29.85
CA ALA A 740 16.56 21.54 -29.12
C ALA A 740 16.52 22.85 -29.91
N LYS A 741 16.71 22.80 -31.24
CA LYS A 741 16.57 23.98 -32.12
C LYS A 741 15.12 24.42 -32.32
N SER A 742 14.17 23.49 -32.25
CA SER A 742 12.75 23.74 -32.50
C SER A 742 11.98 24.23 -31.26
N GLN A 743 12.52 24.01 -30.06
CA GLN A 743 11.88 24.33 -28.78
C GLN A 743 12.76 25.27 -27.96
N THR A 744 12.22 26.41 -27.54
CA THR A 744 12.97 27.40 -26.75
C THR A 744 12.97 27.11 -25.25
N LYS A 745 12.15 26.16 -24.77
CA LYS A 745 11.93 25.92 -23.35
C LYS A 745 12.81 24.83 -22.74
N VAL A 746 13.22 23.83 -23.53
CA VAL A 746 14.04 22.70 -23.04
C VAL A 746 15.42 22.80 -23.67
N GLN A 747 16.44 23.04 -22.84
CA GLN A 747 17.82 23.08 -23.28
C GLN A 747 18.39 21.66 -23.29
N ILE A 748 18.73 21.14 -24.47
CA ILE A 748 19.37 19.83 -24.63
C ILE A 748 20.71 20.02 -25.33
N THR A 749 21.78 19.50 -24.71
CA THR A 749 23.12 19.44 -25.28
C THR A 749 23.50 17.98 -25.50
N THR A 750 23.85 17.61 -26.72
CA THR A 750 24.35 16.26 -27.01
C THR A 750 25.84 16.14 -26.71
N ALA A 751 26.27 14.97 -26.25
CA ALA A 751 27.66 14.65 -25.95
C ALA A 751 28.13 13.40 -26.71
N THR A 752 29.40 13.40 -27.08
CA THR A 752 30.02 12.41 -27.97
C THR A 752 30.53 11.18 -27.23
N ASP A 753 31.12 11.39 -26.05
CA ASP A 753 31.57 10.34 -25.14
C ASP A 753 31.27 10.74 -23.68
N LEU A 754 31.71 9.90 -22.74
CA LEU A 754 31.38 10.10 -21.33
C LEU A 754 32.18 11.27 -20.71
N ASP A 755 33.41 11.51 -21.15
CA ASP A 755 34.24 12.62 -20.72
C ASP A 755 33.63 13.96 -21.16
N ASP A 756 33.28 14.08 -22.44
CA ASP A 756 32.58 15.24 -23.01
C ASP A 756 31.25 15.50 -22.29
N ALA A 757 30.48 14.44 -22.01
CA ALA A 757 29.20 14.57 -21.31
C ALA A 757 29.37 15.11 -19.89
N ALA A 758 30.32 14.55 -19.12
CA ALA A 758 30.59 14.99 -17.76
C ALA A 758 31.11 16.44 -17.74
N GLN A 759 32.08 16.79 -18.58
CA GLN A 759 32.61 18.15 -18.67
C GLN A 759 31.51 19.17 -19.01
N LYS A 760 30.66 18.88 -19.99
CA LYS A 760 29.52 19.72 -20.36
C LYS A 760 28.54 19.89 -19.19
N SER A 761 28.18 18.80 -18.51
CA SER A 761 27.28 18.86 -17.34
C SER A 761 27.84 19.73 -16.23
N VAL A 762 29.13 19.60 -15.92
CA VAL A 762 29.80 20.43 -14.91
C VAL A 762 29.85 21.90 -15.31
N GLN A 763 30.15 22.19 -16.58
CA GLN A 763 30.19 23.56 -17.09
C GLN A 763 28.82 24.22 -17.00
N ILE A 764 27.75 23.53 -17.44
CA ILE A 764 26.39 24.06 -17.41
C ILE A 764 25.94 24.30 -15.97
N ALA A 765 26.16 23.36 -15.05
CA ALA A 765 25.83 23.54 -13.64
C ALA A 765 26.53 24.77 -13.03
N LYS A 766 27.82 24.99 -13.34
CA LYS A 766 28.57 26.17 -12.88
C LYS A 766 28.01 27.50 -13.43
N ILE A 767 27.47 27.50 -14.65
CA ILE A 767 26.85 28.69 -15.25
C ILE A 767 25.49 28.98 -14.60
N SER A 768 24.67 27.95 -14.41
CA SER A 768 23.36 28.08 -13.76
C SER A 768 23.46 28.66 -12.35
N LYS A 769 24.53 28.37 -11.60
CA LYS A 769 24.77 28.92 -10.25
C LYS A 769 25.06 30.43 -10.21
N LYS A 770 25.42 31.05 -11.35
CA LYS A 770 25.74 32.48 -11.44
C LYS A 770 24.56 33.35 -11.89
N LEU A 771 23.49 32.74 -12.38
CA LEU A 771 22.22 33.36 -12.77
C LEU A 771 21.24 33.26 -11.61
#